data_AF-A0A0C2G9F1-F1
#
_entry.id   AF-A0A0C2G9F1-F1
#
_cell.length_a   1.000
_cell.length_b   1.000
_cell.length_c   1.000
_cell.angle_alpha   90.00
_cell.angle_beta   90.00
_cell.angle_gamma   90.00
#
_symmetry.space_group_name_H-M   'P 1'
#
loop_
_entity.id
_entity.type
_entity.pdbx_description
1 polymer ?
#
loop_
_entity_poly.entity_id
_entity_poly.type
_entity_poly.pdbx_seq_one_letter_code
_entity_poly.pdbx_strand_id
1 'polypeptide(L)'
;MSTSAGNLGVLMPKIATLLKRMQPISHPSTRLRNLFRDFWFYCTVLGFDVEYSGLWPEDWYNAVCVIATKSPVLIAQENLRSELIDNAAIRSDAISPNELQEFRNTVCGVLNHPAEVVPIVNRMDFAQCTYLLSVLRMEKMRVIHAEHKEALHEFFKYLEDKTIRKDKGGMWICLLSGATVVFEAYLEAYKKNRTNDFSEPALEYHAQFLLVQFNHNLKEVRRCADACLSRLVDKFPYLLWNGRVLTTALRLLQALQLNLVQDPTCSESTFTMQGLPWSIQLQDTIEGRTAVVKDFSQRCEQILQEAMKWAPAITHSHLLEYASSYGGSSDTSLRLAMDAVINAGSDNTSMYLSSLHLRSMYLGQVKGMLALRAADDDETPECTLIKRLEADFEAAIASGCSEALKNAIMLLTALFVTLKDVNEHILSILVRCPLRSFTESTMQLCVLSWNWLLAARTDIQNIFLREMCCAWAESARLGRGLYERLPPSPSPLCEQLKAPPKPPHYKPHAIWLNFIAERVDVAKYSSREQLDILETMFAQTLSLVVGTGPVAVAVSPALSTPLYDQQVSLVRNIEAVGVRFRLLSCALSMLQGEATAARPSNNVIRQRVYASALDYFTLAPQGPTQRHTQLRADVKLLISFWQVLYADGKYIKKEMFLSKDNDINLTANLTQLEPYVDQLVQRSATQTWHASASSSTHYVNTLTLSKNALTTSTRGSVARKLNQEGKGSLDVEKQVKGNEIERLCAWLNPLGDATEDGFAPIEQWMKSTLPEARMEARVLKENSKLAWDISPELAVHLPTRFRTCPALREALQEMARSQPEAVSHLPEALALFLGDSSTFEHSDIAHVLTWATCSPVMALSLLTPRQYPLHPVTVQYAVRVLRSYPADALLMYIPQLVQAVRHDTRMELQIGYVAELIVWLAGHSQLLAHQLIWNMETNMYTDEDSKNKDPVLYDALNEIIKKTINQLEGAARRFHEAEFSLFHRLTAISGTIKPYPKGDARKKACLKALAEVGDDVRQDMLALQLMQLMKNVWAGLGLPVCVFPYRVVATSPGCGVIECVPNSKSRDQLGRQTDFG
;
A
#
# COMPACT_ATOMS: atom_id res chain seq x y z
N MET A 1 -28.93 60.15 -6.32
CA MET A 1 -27.95 59.26 -6.97
C MET A 1 -28.56 58.09 -7.75
N SER A 2 -29.90 57.97 -7.92
CA SER A 2 -30.50 56.77 -8.55
C SER A 2 -30.57 56.76 -10.09
N THR A 3 -30.60 57.92 -10.77
CA THR A 3 -30.69 57.98 -12.24
C THR A 3 -29.36 57.73 -12.95
N SER A 4 -28.25 58.26 -12.41
CA SER A 4 -26.91 58.08 -12.98
C SER A 4 -26.35 56.66 -12.78
N ALA A 5 -26.59 56.04 -11.61
CA ALA A 5 -26.20 54.65 -11.35
C ALA A 5 -26.97 53.65 -12.25
N GLY A 6 -28.28 53.84 -12.41
CA GLY A 6 -29.09 53.02 -13.31
C GLY A 6 -28.67 53.15 -14.79
N ASN A 7 -28.34 54.35 -15.24
CA ASN A 7 -27.85 54.58 -16.61
C ASN A 7 -26.50 53.87 -16.87
N LEU A 8 -25.58 53.89 -15.90
CA LEU A 8 -24.30 53.20 -16.01
C LEU A 8 -24.49 51.67 -16.02
N GLY A 9 -25.34 51.15 -15.13
CA GLY A 9 -25.66 49.72 -15.04
C GLY A 9 -26.23 49.14 -16.35
N VAL A 10 -27.11 49.87 -17.04
CA VAL A 10 -27.67 49.45 -18.34
C VAL A 10 -26.62 49.44 -19.46
N LEU A 11 -25.58 50.28 -19.36
CA LEU A 11 -24.50 50.35 -20.36
C LEU A 11 -23.43 49.27 -20.15
N MET A 12 -23.22 48.80 -18.92
CA MET A 12 -22.19 47.81 -18.57
C MET A 12 -22.28 46.51 -19.39
N PRO A 13 -23.43 45.82 -19.53
CA PRO A 13 -23.54 44.62 -20.36
C PRO A 13 -23.19 44.87 -21.84
N LYS A 14 -23.51 46.05 -22.37
CA LYS A 14 -23.18 46.42 -23.75
C LYS A 14 -21.67 46.62 -23.93
N ILE A 15 -21.03 47.30 -22.97
CA ILE A 15 -19.57 47.49 -22.95
C ILE A 15 -18.86 46.13 -22.79
N ALA A 16 -19.33 45.28 -21.89
CA ALA A 16 -18.82 43.92 -21.69
C ALA A 16 -18.90 43.08 -22.97
N THR A 17 -20.02 43.13 -23.68
CA THR A 17 -20.20 42.40 -24.95
C THR A 17 -19.21 42.86 -26.03
N LEU A 18 -18.92 44.17 -26.08
CA LEU A 18 -17.94 44.73 -27.01
C LEU A 18 -16.50 44.33 -26.62
N LEU A 19 -16.15 44.44 -25.33
CA LEU A 19 -14.83 44.09 -24.81
C LEU A 19 -14.53 42.58 -24.90
N LYS A 20 -15.55 41.73 -24.81
CA LYS A 20 -15.39 40.27 -24.88
C LYS A 20 -14.68 39.83 -26.16
N ARG A 21 -14.86 40.56 -27.27
CA ARG A 21 -14.24 40.26 -28.57
C ARG A 21 -12.84 40.89 -28.76
N MET A 22 -12.38 41.70 -27.81
CA MET A 22 -11.10 42.42 -27.91
C MET A 22 -10.00 41.73 -27.09
N GLN A 23 -8.74 41.96 -27.49
CA GLN A 23 -7.57 41.59 -26.68
C GLN A 23 -7.47 42.48 -25.42
N PRO A 24 -6.85 41.99 -24.33
CA PRO A 24 -6.61 42.82 -23.15
C PRO A 24 -5.86 44.11 -23.50
N ILE A 25 -6.31 45.24 -22.95
CA ILE A 25 -5.78 46.56 -23.29
C ILE A 25 -4.51 46.81 -22.48
N SER A 26 -3.34 46.53 -23.06
CA SER A 26 -2.04 46.69 -22.39
C SER A 26 -1.45 48.11 -22.50
N HIS A 27 -1.70 48.82 -23.60
CA HIS A 27 -1.16 50.15 -23.86
C HIS A 27 -2.29 51.16 -24.18
N PRO A 28 -3.10 51.57 -23.17
CA PRO A 28 -4.17 52.53 -23.41
C PRO A 28 -3.63 53.93 -23.69
N SER A 29 -4.32 54.67 -24.57
CA SER A 29 -4.11 56.12 -24.70
C SER A 29 -4.44 56.82 -23.38
N THR A 30 -3.85 57.99 -23.13
CA THR A 30 -4.05 58.76 -21.89
C THR A 30 -5.53 58.99 -21.58
N ARG A 31 -6.32 59.34 -22.59
CA ARG A 31 -7.77 59.54 -22.47
C ARG A 31 -8.49 58.25 -22.07
N LEU A 32 -8.15 57.13 -22.68
CA LEU A 32 -8.80 55.85 -22.42
C LEU A 32 -8.48 55.33 -21.02
N ARG A 33 -7.24 55.50 -20.57
CA ARG A 33 -6.82 55.13 -19.20
C ARG A 33 -7.62 55.90 -18.14
N ASN A 34 -7.76 57.22 -18.32
CA ASN A 34 -8.53 58.05 -17.40
C ASN A 34 -10.00 57.64 -17.34
N LEU A 35 -10.61 57.34 -18.49
CA LEU A 35 -12.00 56.84 -18.55
C LEU A 35 -12.18 55.51 -17.82
N PHE A 36 -11.26 54.55 -17.99
CA PHE A 36 -11.32 53.29 -17.25
C PHE A 36 -11.11 53.49 -15.74
N ARG A 37 -10.19 54.37 -15.35
CA ARG A 37 -9.98 54.72 -13.93
C ARG A 37 -11.24 55.29 -13.31
N ASP A 38 -11.87 56.27 -13.95
CA ASP A 38 -13.11 56.87 -13.46
C ASP A 38 -14.24 55.85 -13.41
N PHE A 39 -14.35 54.99 -14.43
CA PHE A 39 -15.29 53.88 -14.46
C PHE A 39 -15.12 52.95 -13.24
N TRP A 40 -13.89 52.54 -12.91
CA TRP A 40 -13.63 51.66 -11.77
C TRP A 40 -13.90 52.35 -10.42
N PHE A 41 -13.64 53.66 -10.30
CA PHE A 41 -14.02 54.42 -9.12
C PHE A 41 -15.54 54.46 -8.93
N TYR A 42 -16.30 54.71 -10.00
CA TYR A 42 -17.76 54.64 -9.93
C TYR A 42 -18.25 53.23 -9.60
N CYS A 43 -17.61 52.17 -10.12
CA CYS A 43 -17.97 50.79 -9.79
C CYS A 43 -17.82 50.50 -8.30
N THR A 44 -16.70 50.92 -7.71
CA THR A 44 -16.39 50.67 -6.30
C THR A 44 -17.24 51.51 -5.35
N VAL A 45 -17.50 52.79 -5.68
CA VAL A 45 -18.35 53.67 -4.86
C VAL A 45 -19.82 53.25 -4.93
N LEU A 46 -20.31 52.83 -6.09
CA LEU A 46 -21.71 52.41 -6.28
C LEU A 46 -21.95 50.93 -5.95
N GLY A 47 -20.90 50.13 -5.71
CA GLY A 47 -20.99 48.73 -5.32
C GLY A 47 -21.33 47.76 -6.46
N PHE A 48 -21.01 48.11 -7.71
CA PHE A 48 -21.18 47.20 -8.87
C PHE A 48 -20.16 46.06 -8.88
N ASP A 49 -19.07 46.20 -8.13
CA ASP A 49 -17.94 45.26 -8.02
C ASP A 49 -18.06 44.29 -6.83
N VAL A 50 -19.22 44.21 -6.20
CA VAL A 50 -19.51 43.33 -5.04
C VAL A 50 -20.47 42.22 -5.44
N GLU A 51 -20.01 40.97 -5.31
CA GLU A 51 -20.81 39.77 -5.56
C GLU A 51 -21.95 39.64 -4.53
N TYR A 52 -23.16 39.31 -4.98
CA TYR A 52 -24.37 39.16 -4.13
C TYR A 52 -24.67 40.36 -3.20
N SER A 53 -24.39 41.58 -3.65
CA SER A 53 -24.68 42.78 -2.87
C SER A 53 -26.19 42.98 -2.59
N GLY A 54 -27.06 42.30 -3.35
CA GLY A 54 -28.52 42.46 -3.30
C GLY A 54 -29.03 43.82 -3.79
N LEU A 55 -28.12 44.74 -4.11
CA LEU A 55 -28.40 46.12 -4.52
C LEU A 55 -28.63 46.23 -6.03
N TRP A 56 -27.99 45.37 -6.82
CA TRP A 56 -27.99 45.44 -8.29
C TRP A 56 -28.23 44.06 -8.92
N PRO A 57 -28.75 44.00 -10.16
CA PRO A 57 -28.88 42.74 -10.90
C PRO A 57 -27.54 42.01 -11.07
N GLU A 58 -27.54 40.67 -10.95
CA GLU A 58 -26.33 39.85 -11.13
C GLU A 58 -25.70 40.00 -12.52
N ASP A 59 -26.51 40.24 -13.55
CA ASP A 59 -26.03 40.48 -14.91
C ASP A 59 -25.07 41.68 -15.00
N TRP A 60 -25.23 42.68 -14.13
CA TRP A 60 -24.37 43.85 -14.11
C TRP A 60 -23.02 43.50 -13.48
N TYR A 61 -23.02 42.72 -12.39
CA TYR A 61 -21.79 42.18 -11.80
C TYR A 61 -21.03 41.29 -12.79
N ASN A 62 -21.73 40.38 -13.47
CA ASN A 62 -21.15 39.52 -14.51
C ASN A 62 -20.53 40.35 -15.65
N ALA A 63 -21.19 41.44 -16.05
CA ALA A 63 -20.64 42.38 -17.03
C ALA A 63 -19.36 43.07 -16.51
N VAL A 64 -19.33 43.51 -15.25
CA VAL A 64 -18.13 44.10 -14.61
C VAL A 64 -16.97 43.11 -14.59
N CYS A 65 -17.23 41.83 -14.29
CA CYS A 65 -16.22 40.77 -14.33
C CYS A 65 -15.59 40.64 -15.72
N VAL A 66 -16.40 40.64 -16.79
CA VAL A 66 -15.87 40.61 -18.17
C VAL A 66 -15.05 41.85 -18.48
N ILE A 67 -15.49 43.03 -18.05
CA ILE A 67 -14.76 44.29 -18.23
C ILE A 67 -13.41 44.26 -17.50
N ALA A 68 -13.34 43.67 -16.29
CA ALA A 68 -12.10 43.52 -15.52
C ALA A 68 -11.02 42.74 -16.27
N THR A 69 -11.42 41.69 -17.00
CA THR A 69 -10.47 40.85 -17.78
C THR A 69 -9.75 41.60 -18.91
N LYS A 70 -10.32 42.72 -19.39
CA LYS A 70 -9.80 43.50 -20.52
C LYS A 70 -9.31 44.89 -20.13
N SER A 71 -9.65 45.34 -18.93
CA SER A 71 -9.30 46.68 -18.44
C SER A 71 -7.78 46.83 -18.29
N PRO A 72 -7.21 48.00 -18.61
CA PRO A 72 -5.80 48.28 -18.36
C PRO A 72 -5.49 48.38 -16.87
N VAL A 73 -4.21 48.25 -16.53
CA VAL A 73 -3.67 48.49 -15.18
C VAL A 73 -3.86 49.96 -14.78
N LEU A 74 -4.33 50.22 -13.56
CA LEU A 74 -4.72 51.54 -13.07
C LEU A 74 -3.52 52.38 -12.55
N ILE A 75 -2.42 52.42 -13.29
CA ILE A 75 -1.20 53.17 -12.93
C ILE A 75 -1.31 54.67 -13.26
N ALA A 76 -0.85 55.52 -12.34
CA ALA A 76 -0.75 56.98 -12.50
C ALA A 76 0.35 57.38 -13.51
N GLN A 77 0.24 58.54 -14.15
CA GLN A 77 1.23 59.03 -15.13
C GLN A 77 2.36 59.81 -14.47
N GLU A 78 2.05 60.68 -13.51
CA GLU A 78 3.05 61.56 -12.88
C GLU A 78 3.17 61.29 -11.39
N ASN A 79 2.12 61.65 -10.64
CA ASN A 79 2.08 61.49 -9.20
C ASN A 79 0.69 61.04 -8.79
N LEU A 80 0.62 59.86 -8.16
CA LEU A 80 -0.63 59.24 -7.72
C LEU A 80 -1.44 60.20 -6.85
N ARG A 81 -0.79 60.96 -5.96
CA ARG A 81 -1.49 61.82 -5.01
C ARG A 81 -2.15 63.03 -5.68
N SER A 82 -1.49 63.68 -6.64
CA SER A 82 -2.09 64.81 -7.37
C SER A 82 -3.23 64.33 -8.26
N GLU A 83 -3.06 63.20 -8.95
CA GLU A 83 -4.10 62.65 -9.81
C GLU A 83 -5.34 62.14 -9.06
N LEU A 84 -5.20 61.74 -7.79
CA LEU A 84 -6.33 61.37 -6.94
C LEU A 84 -7.07 62.60 -6.38
N ILE A 85 -6.36 63.69 -6.08
CA ILE A 85 -6.94 64.94 -5.59
C ILE A 85 -7.67 65.68 -6.71
N ASP A 86 -7.12 65.67 -7.93
CA ASP A 86 -7.68 66.38 -9.09
C ASP A 86 -8.85 65.63 -9.75
N ASN A 87 -9.22 64.44 -9.25
CA ASN A 87 -10.26 63.64 -9.87
C ASN A 87 -11.68 64.09 -9.47
N ALA A 88 -12.41 64.63 -10.45
CA ALA A 88 -13.76 65.13 -10.28
C ALA A 88 -14.78 64.07 -9.80
N ALA A 89 -14.50 62.78 -9.96
CA ALA A 89 -15.34 61.66 -9.52
C ALA A 89 -15.30 61.41 -7.99
N ILE A 90 -14.28 61.93 -7.28
CA ILE A 90 -14.01 61.64 -5.86
C ILE A 90 -13.83 62.94 -5.05
N ARG A 91 -14.77 63.87 -5.09
CA ARG A 91 -14.68 65.05 -4.21
C ARG A 91 -14.91 64.64 -2.75
N SER A 92 -13.90 64.85 -1.91
CA SER A 92 -13.89 64.53 -0.47
C SER A 92 -14.97 65.25 0.35
N ASP A 93 -15.50 66.36 -0.17
CA ASP A 93 -16.31 67.30 0.60
C ASP A 93 -17.74 66.79 0.91
N ALA A 94 -18.13 65.64 0.34
CA ALA A 94 -19.49 65.10 0.42
C ALA A 94 -19.64 63.87 1.34
N ILE A 95 -18.59 63.44 2.05
CA ILE A 95 -18.55 62.12 2.71
C ILE A 95 -18.43 62.29 4.22
N SER A 96 -19.27 61.58 4.97
CA SER A 96 -19.26 61.63 6.43
C SER A 96 -18.04 60.87 7.01
N PRO A 97 -17.54 61.25 8.20
CA PRO A 97 -16.47 60.53 8.88
C PRO A 97 -16.81 59.05 9.14
N ASN A 98 -18.09 58.73 9.33
CA ASN A 98 -18.57 57.37 9.55
C ASN A 98 -18.47 56.53 8.28
N GLU A 99 -18.92 57.05 7.13
CA GLU A 99 -18.80 56.37 5.83
C GLU A 99 -17.33 56.14 5.45
N LEU A 100 -16.45 57.11 5.74
CA LEU A 100 -15.01 56.94 5.53
C LEU A 100 -14.46 55.79 6.40
N GLN A 101 -14.91 55.67 7.64
CA GLN A 101 -14.48 54.57 8.52
C GLN A 101 -15.02 53.22 8.05
N GLU A 102 -16.23 53.15 7.49
CA GLU A 102 -16.76 51.94 6.85
C GLU A 102 -15.93 51.52 5.64
N PHE A 103 -15.52 52.47 4.80
CA PHE A 103 -14.60 52.22 3.68
C PHE A 103 -13.25 51.68 4.16
N ARG A 104 -12.66 52.29 5.20
CA ARG A 104 -11.41 51.82 5.81
C ARG A 104 -11.54 50.40 6.35
N ASN A 105 -12.64 50.11 7.07
CA ASN A 105 -12.93 48.77 7.58
C ASN A 105 -13.10 47.76 6.44
N THR A 106 -13.74 48.14 5.34
CA THR A 106 -13.89 47.31 4.14
C THR A 106 -12.54 47.00 3.50
N VAL A 107 -11.67 48.00 3.36
CA VAL A 107 -10.30 47.81 2.85
C VAL A 107 -9.50 46.87 3.75
N CYS A 108 -9.56 47.06 5.07
CA CYS A 108 -8.91 46.16 6.02
C CYS A 108 -9.47 44.73 5.94
N GLY A 109 -10.79 44.58 5.76
CA GLY A 109 -11.44 43.28 5.57
C GLY A 109 -10.98 42.58 4.30
N VAL A 110 -10.92 43.29 3.16
CA VAL A 110 -10.40 42.75 1.89
C VAL A 110 -8.94 42.34 2.02
N LEU A 111 -8.14 43.03 2.82
CA LEU A 111 -6.72 42.71 3.06
C LEU A 111 -6.48 41.69 4.18
N ASN A 112 -7.53 41.14 4.81
CA ASN A 112 -7.45 40.23 5.96
C ASN A 112 -6.75 40.83 7.20
N HIS A 113 -6.92 42.13 7.44
CA HIS A 113 -6.43 42.87 8.62
C HIS A 113 -4.92 42.68 8.96
N PRO A 114 -3.97 42.98 8.05
CA PRO A 114 -2.54 42.87 8.36
C PRO A 114 -2.11 43.92 9.39
N ALA A 115 -1.37 43.51 10.43
CA ALA A 115 -0.97 44.38 11.53
C ALA A 115 -0.19 45.65 11.08
N GLU A 116 0.62 45.53 10.02
CA GLU A 116 1.39 46.65 9.46
C GLU A 116 0.54 47.60 8.60
N VAL A 117 -0.55 47.11 8.01
CA VAL A 117 -1.36 47.84 7.03
C VAL A 117 -2.53 48.57 7.67
N VAL A 118 -3.13 48.00 8.72
CA VAL A 118 -4.28 48.60 9.44
C VAL A 118 -4.00 50.05 9.92
N PRO A 119 -2.83 50.38 10.51
CA PRO A 119 -2.52 51.76 10.89
C PRO A 119 -2.39 52.72 9.71
N ILE A 120 -1.94 52.22 8.56
CA ILE A 120 -1.77 53.01 7.32
C ILE A 120 -3.14 53.32 6.73
N VAL A 121 -4.00 52.29 6.58
CA VAL A 121 -5.37 52.44 6.04
C VAL A 121 -6.20 53.39 6.90
N ASN A 122 -6.06 53.35 8.23
CA ASN A 122 -6.76 54.29 9.13
C ASN A 122 -6.33 55.76 8.95
N ARG A 123 -5.17 56.02 8.32
CA ARG A 123 -4.68 57.37 7.99
C ARG A 123 -5.00 57.80 6.56
N MET A 124 -5.51 56.90 5.71
CA MET A 124 -5.83 57.18 4.31
C MET A 124 -7.09 58.04 4.17
N ASP A 125 -7.09 58.92 3.18
CA ASP A 125 -8.28 59.67 2.77
C ASP A 125 -9.23 58.82 1.90
N PHE A 126 -10.43 59.35 1.62
CA PHE A 126 -11.43 58.62 0.85
C PHE A 126 -10.96 58.27 -0.57
N ALA A 127 -10.18 59.15 -1.22
CA ALA A 127 -9.67 58.92 -2.57
C ALA A 127 -8.64 57.79 -2.60
N GLN A 128 -7.74 57.76 -1.60
CA GLN A 128 -6.78 56.68 -1.41
C GLN A 128 -7.48 55.34 -1.12
N CYS A 129 -8.47 55.32 -0.24
CA CYS A 129 -9.26 54.09 0.04
C CYS A 129 -10.02 53.60 -1.21
N THR A 130 -10.64 54.51 -1.97
CA THR A 130 -11.38 54.17 -3.20
C THR A 130 -10.45 53.61 -4.26
N TYR A 131 -9.28 54.24 -4.46
CA TYR A 131 -8.28 53.74 -5.39
C TYR A 131 -7.80 52.34 -5.02
N LEU A 132 -7.36 52.14 -3.77
CA LEU A 132 -6.87 50.84 -3.30
C LEU A 132 -7.93 49.75 -3.45
N LEU A 133 -9.18 50.04 -3.05
CA LEU A 133 -10.27 49.08 -3.15
C LEU A 133 -10.62 48.75 -4.61
N SER A 134 -10.61 49.74 -5.50
CA SER A 134 -10.86 49.55 -6.93
C SER A 134 -9.80 48.66 -7.59
N VAL A 135 -8.51 48.86 -7.27
CA VAL A 135 -7.42 48.02 -7.75
C VAL A 135 -7.57 46.59 -7.24
N LEU A 136 -7.77 46.39 -5.93
CA LEU A 136 -7.86 45.05 -5.34
C LEU A 136 -9.05 44.25 -5.88
N ARG A 137 -10.23 44.89 -5.99
CA ARG A 137 -11.44 44.23 -6.52
C ARG A 137 -11.33 43.94 -8.02
N MET A 138 -10.85 44.91 -8.80
CA MET A 138 -10.65 44.72 -10.24
C MET A 138 -9.66 43.60 -10.52
N GLU A 139 -8.50 43.60 -9.85
CA GLU A 139 -7.48 42.56 -10.06
C GLU A 139 -7.95 41.19 -9.55
N LYS A 140 -8.69 41.14 -8.43
CA LYS A 140 -9.34 39.89 -7.99
C LYS A 140 -10.31 39.36 -9.05
N MET A 141 -11.17 40.21 -9.62
CA MET A 141 -12.10 39.80 -10.68
C MET A 141 -11.38 39.40 -11.97
N ARG A 142 -10.35 40.16 -12.37
CA ARG A 142 -9.52 39.85 -13.54
C ARG A 142 -8.92 38.45 -13.41
N VAL A 143 -8.32 38.15 -12.27
CA VAL A 143 -7.61 36.89 -12.04
C VAL A 143 -8.55 35.68 -11.95
N ILE A 144 -9.78 35.87 -11.46
CA ILE A 144 -10.79 34.80 -11.38
C ILE A 144 -11.43 34.51 -12.74
N HIS A 145 -11.69 35.53 -13.56
CA HIS A 145 -12.50 35.42 -14.78
C HIS A 145 -11.70 35.47 -16.09
N ALA A 146 -10.41 35.81 -16.07
CA ALA A 146 -9.60 35.88 -17.27
C ALA A 146 -9.27 34.51 -17.84
N GLU A 147 -9.34 34.39 -19.17
CA GLU A 147 -8.92 33.19 -19.90
C GLU A 147 -7.42 33.16 -20.21
N HIS A 148 -6.72 34.30 -20.12
CA HIS A 148 -5.30 34.42 -20.48
C HIS A 148 -4.39 34.23 -19.25
N LYS A 149 -3.29 33.49 -19.44
CA LYS A 149 -2.36 33.11 -18.36
C LYS A 149 -1.61 34.30 -17.74
N GLU A 150 -1.41 35.39 -18.48
CA GLU A 150 -0.66 36.57 -18.03
C GLU A 150 -1.47 37.48 -17.10
N ALA A 151 -2.78 37.25 -16.93
CA ALA A 151 -3.67 38.08 -16.13
C ALA A 151 -3.17 38.30 -14.70
N LEU A 152 -2.55 37.28 -14.12
CA LEU A 152 -1.97 37.32 -12.78
C LEU A 152 -0.72 38.22 -12.71
N HIS A 153 0.07 38.26 -13.78
CA HIS A 153 1.35 38.97 -13.83
C HIS A 153 1.14 40.49 -13.90
N GLU A 154 -0.02 40.94 -14.39
CA GLU A 154 -0.40 42.34 -14.46
C GLU A 154 -0.35 43.05 -13.08
N PHE A 155 -0.63 42.33 -11.99
CA PHE A 155 -0.56 42.93 -10.65
C PHE A 155 0.87 43.37 -10.27
N PHE A 156 1.90 42.65 -10.73
CA PHE A 156 3.29 43.00 -10.43
C PHE A 156 3.71 44.34 -11.07
N LYS A 157 3.01 44.78 -12.13
CA LYS A 157 3.25 46.11 -12.73
C LYS A 157 2.97 47.25 -11.75
N TYR A 158 2.00 47.12 -10.83
CA TYR A 158 1.79 48.11 -9.77
C TYR A 158 2.94 48.13 -8.75
N LEU A 159 3.55 46.97 -8.49
CA LEU A 159 4.64 46.83 -7.52
C LEU A 159 5.96 47.40 -8.05
N GLU A 160 6.18 47.29 -9.36
CA GLU A 160 7.36 47.80 -10.07
C GLU A 160 7.29 49.31 -10.38
N ASP A 161 6.09 49.90 -10.39
CA ASP A 161 5.90 51.31 -10.74
C ASP A 161 6.63 52.27 -9.78
N LYS A 162 7.32 53.26 -10.36
CA LYS A 162 8.05 54.31 -9.64
C LYS A 162 7.11 55.33 -8.99
N THR A 163 5.93 55.59 -9.55
CA THR A 163 5.02 56.62 -9.04
C THR A 163 4.37 56.20 -7.73
N ILE A 164 3.88 54.96 -7.66
CA ILE A 164 3.26 54.35 -6.47
C ILE A 164 4.29 54.17 -5.34
N ARG A 165 5.54 53.83 -5.67
CA ARG A 165 6.61 53.64 -4.68
C ARG A 165 7.05 54.92 -3.98
N LYS A 166 7.04 56.05 -4.70
CA LYS A 166 7.42 57.35 -4.14
C LYS A 166 6.32 58.00 -3.30
N ASP A 167 5.13 57.40 -3.25
CA ASP A 167 4.02 57.91 -2.45
C ASP A 167 4.30 57.82 -0.94
N LYS A 168 4.06 58.93 -0.24
CA LYS A 168 4.22 59.01 1.23
C LYS A 168 3.01 58.48 2.00
N GLY A 169 1.91 58.18 1.32
CA GLY A 169 0.67 57.67 1.90
C GLY A 169 0.68 56.18 2.26
N GLY A 170 1.78 55.47 2.01
CA GLY A 170 1.90 54.04 2.32
C GLY A 170 1.07 53.14 1.39
N MET A 171 0.62 53.65 0.24
CA MET A 171 -0.14 52.90 -0.76
C MET A 171 0.59 51.64 -1.23
N TRP A 172 1.90 51.76 -1.45
CA TRP A 172 2.73 50.65 -1.92
C TRP A 172 2.75 49.45 -0.96
N ILE A 173 2.80 49.69 0.36
CA ILE A 173 2.76 48.63 1.39
C ILE A 173 1.40 47.92 1.37
N CYS A 174 0.31 48.66 1.16
CA CYS A 174 -1.02 48.10 1.07
C CYS A 174 -1.19 47.22 -0.19
N LEU A 175 -0.63 47.66 -1.33
CA LEU A 175 -0.63 46.88 -2.57
C LEU A 175 0.25 45.63 -2.47
N LEU A 176 1.40 45.69 -1.78
CA LEU A 176 2.23 44.51 -1.50
C LEU A 176 1.45 43.45 -0.70
N SER A 177 0.71 43.85 0.33
CA SER A 177 -0.16 42.93 1.07
C SER A 177 -1.29 42.40 0.19
N GLY A 178 -1.91 43.29 -0.60
CA GLY A 178 -2.98 42.98 -1.54
C GLY A 178 -2.60 41.98 -2.63
N ALA A 179 -1.34 42.02 -3.11
CA ALA A 179 -0.82 41.07 -4.10
C ALA A 179 -1.02 39.63 -3.64
N THR A 180 -0.67 39.36 -2.38
CA THR A 180 -0.77 38.02 -1.80
C THR A 180 -2.23 37.57 -1.66
N VAL A 181 -3.16 38.49 -1.39
CA VAL A 181 -4.60 38.21 -1.29
C VAL A 181 -5.22 37.94 -2.66
N VAL A 182 -4.88 38.74 -3.68
CA VAL A 182 -5.34 38.52 -5.06
C VAL A 182 -4.81 37.18 -5.57
N PHE A 183 -3.54 36.87 -5.29
CA PHE A 183 -2.95 35.57 -5.61
C PHE A 183 -3.66 34.42 -4.87
N GLU A 184 -3.99 34.58 -3.60
CA GLU A 184 -4.73 33.56 -2.83
C GLU A 184 -6.11 33.27 -3.44
N ALA A 185 -6.81 34.31 -3.88
CA ALA A 185 -8.11 34.21 -4.55
C ALA A 185 -8.01 33.45 -5.89
N TYR A 186 -6.93 33.64 -6.65
CA TYR A 186 -6.63 32.84 -7.84
C TYR A 186 -6.56 31.36 -7.51
N LEU A 187 -5.73 31.01 -6.50
CA LEU A 187 -5.48 29.61 -6.18
C LEU A 187 -6.75 28.90 -5.70
N GLU A 188 -7.61 29.59 -4.93
CA GLU A 188 -8.91 29.05 -4.53
C GLU A 188 -9.85 28.83 -5.72
N ALA A 189 -9.98 29.82 -6.60
CA ALA A 189 -10.80 29.71 -7.80
C ALA A 189 -10.29 28.59 -8.72
N TYR A 190 -8.97 28.49 -8.87
CA TYR A 190 -8.31 27.47 -9.66
C TYR A 190 -8.52 26.06 -9.08
N LYS A 191 -8.42 25.89 -7.75
CA LYS A 191 -8.71 24.61 -7.07
C LYS A 191 -10.15 24.17 -7.31
N LYS A 192 -11.11 25.10 -7.31
CA LYS A 192 -12.54 24.82 -7.55
C LYS A 192 -12.83 24.42 -9.01
N ASN A 193 -12.15 25.03 -9.98
CA ASN A 193 -12.37 24.82 -11.41
C ASN A 193 -11.52 23.67 -12.02
N ARG A 194 -10.73 22.96 -11.21
CA ARG A 194 -9.80 21.89 -11.62
C ARG A 194 -10.46 20.64 -12.24
N THR A 195 -11.77 20.64 -12.46
CA THR A 195 -12.46 19.51 -13.11
C THR A 195 -12.17 19.37 -14.61
N ASN A 196 -11.51 20.36 -15.24
CA ASN A 196 -11.14 20.32 -16.65
C ASN A 196 -9.61 20.10 -16.82
N ASP A 197 -9.25 18.96 -17.41
CA ASP A 197 -7.93 18.28 -17.48
C ASP A 197 -6.75 19.00 -18.20
N PHE A 198 -6.72 20.33 -18.34
CA PHE A 198 -5.67 21.03 -19.14
C PHE A 198 -4.81 22.06 -18.39
N SER A 199 -4.75 22.00 -17.06
CA SER A 199 -4.38 23.17 -16.27
C SER A 199 -2.92 23.23 -15.78
N GLU A 200 -2.21 22.10 -15.64
CA GLU A 200 -0.84 22.04 -15.08
C GLU A 200 0.16 23.05 -15.70
N PRO A 201 0.19 23.29 -17.03
CA PRO A 201 1.15 24.22 -17.63
C PRO A 201 0.95 25.68 -17.20
N ALA A 202 -0.23 26.06 -16.71
CA ALA A 202 -0.48 27.41 -16.21
C ALA A 202 0.22 27.64 -14.86
N LEU A 203 0.14 26.67 -13.94
CA LEU A 203 0.81 26.76 -12.64
C LEU A 203 2.33 26.71 -12.78
N GLU A 204 2.85 25.88 -13.70
CA GLU A 204 4.27 25.89 -14.08
C GLU A 204 4.71 27.29 -14.55
N TYR A 205 3.92 27.90 -15.44
CA TYR A 205 4.20 29.23 -15.98
C TYR A 205 4.22 30.31 -14.89
N HIS A 206 3.30 30.26 -13.93
CA HIS A 206 3.31 31.17 -12.79
C HIS A 206 4.50 30.92 -11.84
N ALA A 207 4.86 29.67 -11.58
CA ALA A 207 6.04 29.34 -10.78
C ALA A 207 7.33 29.87 -11.43
N GLN A 208 7.48 29.70 -12.74
CA GLN A 208 8.62 30.25 -13.50
C GLN A 208 8.68 31.78 -13.41
N PHE A 209 7.55 32.47 -13.56
CA PHE A 209 7.48 33.92 -13.39
C PHE A 209 7.91 34.36 -11.99
N LEU A 210 7.43 33.69 -10.94
CA LEU A 210 7.79 34.02 -9.56
C LEU A 210 9.28 33.78 -9.26
N LEU A 211 9.90 32.75 -9.85
CA LEU A 211 11.34 32.52 -9.76
C LEU A 211 12.15 33.64 -10.43
N VAL A 212 11.66 34.20 -11.54
CA VAL A 212 12.26 35.37 -12.18
C VAL A 212 12.14 36.60 -11.27
N GLN A 213 10.94 36.85 -10.73
CA GLN A 213 10.67 37.99 -9.86
C GLN A 213 11.37 37.91 -8.48
N PHE A 214 11.70 36.71 -8.02
CA PHE A 214 12.54 36.52 -6.83
C PHE A 214 13.95 37.11 -7.00
N ASN A 215 14.42 37.28 -8.24
CA ASN A 215 15.74 37.83 -8.54
C ASN A 215 15.71 39.33 -8.89
N HIS A 216 14.59 40.02 -8.65
CA HIS A 216 14.41 41.44 -8.93
C HIS A 216 15.27 42.35 -8.02
N ASN A 217 15.64 43.55 -8.49
CA ASN A 217 16.43 44.52 -7.71
C ASN A 217 15.71 45.03 -6.43
N LEU A 218 14.39 45.14 -6.45
CA LEU A 218 13.59 45.58 -5.30
C LEU A 218 13.38 44.47 -4.27
N LYS A 219 13.84 44.68 -3.03
CA LYS A 219 13.74 43.71 -1.93
C LYS A 219 12.29 43.32 -1.59
N GLU A 220 11.37 44.26 -1.65
CA GLU A 220 9.97 44.09 -1.31
C GLU A 220 9.22 43.29 -2.38
N VAL A 221 9.57 43.49 -3.67
CA VAL A 221 9.07 42.67 -4.78
C VAL A 221 9.57 41.24 -4.63
N ARG A 222 10.85 41.04 -4.29
CA ARG A 222 11.40 39.70 -4.00
C ARG A 222 10.66 39.00 -2.87
N ARG A 223 10.39 39.70 -1.76
CA ARG A 223 9.61 39.17 -0.62
C ARG A 223 8.17 38.81 -1.02
N CYS A 224 7.53 39.65 -1.82
CA CYS A 224 6.19 39.38 -2.33
C CYS A 224 6.16 38.15 -3.25
N ALA A 225 7.13 38.05 -4.17
CA ALA A 225 7.29 36.90 -5.05
C ALA A 225 7.54 35.62 -4.25
N ASP A 226 8.38 35.65 -3.22
CA ASP A 226 8.64 34.50 -2.35
C ASP A 226 7.41 34.08 -1.52
N ALA A 227 6.65 35.04 -1.01
CA ALA A 227 5.39 34.77 -0.31
C ALA A 227 4.35 34.13 -1.25
N CYS A 228 4.24 34.60 -2.49
CA CYS A 228 3.36 34.00 -3.49
C CYS A 228 3.86 32.61 -3.89
N LEU A 229 5.17 32.41 -4.08
CA LEU A 229 5.76 31.12 -4.43
C LEU A 229 5.53 30.09 -3.31
N SER A 230 5.69 30.49 -2.05
CA SER A 230 5.43 29.63 -0.90
C SER A 230 3.97 29.19 -0.86
N ARG A 231 3.01 30.13 -1.00
CA ARG A 231 1.56 29.79 -1.04
C ARG A 231 1.20 28.90 -2.23
N LEU A 232 1.85 29.12 -3.38
CA LEU A 232 1.66 28.31 -4.57
C LEU A 232 2.07 26.86 -4.32
N VAL A 233 3.26 26.67 -3.74
CA VAL A 233 3.80 25.35 -3.37
C VAL A 233 2.99 24.70 -2.25
N ASP A 234 2.58 25.46 -1.23
CA ASP A 234 1.79 24.94 -0.11
C ASP A 234 0.44 24.37 -0.58
N LYS A 235 -0.19 25.01 -1.57
CA LYS A 235 -1.45 24.51 -2.17
C LYS A 235 -1.24 23.47 -3.25
N PHE A 236 -0.15 23.56 -4.01
CA PHE A 236 0.18 22.67 -5.11
C PHE A 236 1.60 22.13 -4.97
N PRO A 237 1.82 21.16 -4.05
CA PRO A 237 3.16 20.67 -3.73
C PRO A 237 3.93 20.08 -4.92
N TYR A 238 3.22 19.57 -5.92
CA TYR A 238 3.82 18.94 -7.11
C TYR A 238 4.75 19.86 -7.92
N LEU A 239 4.63 21.18 -7.75
CA LEU A 239 5.50 22.16 -8.39
C LEU A 239 6.94 22.09 -7.86
N LEU A 240 7.16 21.57 -6.65
CA LEU A 240 8.50 21.40 -6.08
C LEU A 240 9.34 20.40 -6.87
N TRP A 241 8.75 19.30 -7.32
CA TRP A 241 9.44 18.23 -8.06
C TRP A 241 9.10 18.24 -9.55
N ASN A 242 8.53 19.34 -10.07
CA ASN A 242 8.26 19.47 -11.49
C ASN A 242 9.56 19.73 -12.27
N GLY A 243 9.85 18.89 -13.27
CA GLY A 243 11.08 18.97 -14.05
C GLY A 243 11.33 20.33 -14.72
N ARG A 244 10.28 21.02 -15.20
CA ARG A 244 10.43 22.34 -15.84
C ARG A 244 10.73 23.43 -14.82
N VAL A 245 10.09 23.40 -13.65
CA VAL A 245 10.34 24.37 -12.57
C VAL A 245 11.76 24.21 -12.03
N LEU A 246 12.18 22.97 -11.74
CA LEU A 246 13.54 22.65 -11.30
C LEU A 246 14.60 23.06 -12.32
N THR A 247 14.39 22.72 -13.60
CA THR A 247 15.30 23.14 -14.69
C THR A 247 15.36 24.66 -14.79
N THR A 248 14.23 25.36 -14.66
CA THR A 248 14.20 26.82 -14.72
C THR A 248 14.97 27.44 -13.56
N ALA A 249 14.78 26.95 -12.34
CA ALA A 249 15.48 27.42 -11.15
C ALA A 249 17.01 27.25 -11.27
N LEU A 250 17.46 26.07 -11.71
CA LEU A 250 18.89 25.78 -11.89
C LEU A 250 19.51 26.56 -13.05
N ARG A 251 18.80 26.69 -14.19
CA ARG A 251 19.26 27.50 -15.33
C ARG A 251 19.34 28.98 -14.99
N LEU A 252 18.36 29.53 -14.27
CA LEU A 252 18.41 30.91 -13.81
C LEU A 252 19.59 31.14 -12.87
N LEU A 253 19.84 30.21 -11.94
CA LEU A 253 20.95 30.32 -10.99
C LEU A 253 22.30 30.32 -11.73
N GLN A 254 22.48 29.38 -12.66
CA GLN A 254 23.66 29.29 -13.51
C GLN A 254 23.86 30.59 -14.32
N ALA A 255 22.79 31.08 -14.95
CA ALA A 255 22.84 32.26 -15.78
C ALA A 255 23.19 33.54 -14.99
N LEU A 256 22.61 33.71 -13.80
CA LEU A 256 22.92 34.84 -12.93
C LEU A 256 24.36 34.78 -12.38
N GLN A 257 24.87 33.59 -12.08
CA GLN A 257 26.27 33.41 -11.68
C GLN A 257 27.25 33.70 -12.82
N LEU A 258 26.93 33.28 -14.05
CA LEU A 258 27.72 33.62 -15.23
C LEU A 258 27.72 35.14 -15.47
N ASN A 259 26.59 35.82 -15.25
CA ASN A 259 26.51 37.27 -15.36
C ASN A 259 27.44 37.99 -14.36
N LEU A 260 27.61 37.47 -13.13
CA LEU A 260 28.56 38.03 -12.15
C LEU A 260 30.01 38.02 -12.68
N VAL A 261 30.38 37.01 -13.47
CA VAL A 261 31.73 36.88 -14.04
C VAL A 261 31.88 37.72 -15.31
N GLN A 262 30.83 37.82 -16.13
CA GLN A 262 30.85 38.50 -17.42
C GLN A 262 30.71 40.03 -17.33
N ASP A 263 29.97 40.56 -16.36
CA ASP A 263 29.77 42.00 -16.15
C ASP A 263 30.16 42.44 -14.72
N PRO A 264 31.46 42.45 -14.39
CA PRO A 264 31.94 42.89 -13.07
C PRO A 264 31.71 44.39 -12.83
N THR A 265 31.54 45.18 -13.91
CA THR A 265 31.29 46.63 -13.86
C THR A 265 29.82 47.01 -13.65
N CYS A 266 28.90 46.04 -13.64
CA CYS A 266 27.45 46.25 -13.51
C CYS A 266 26.88 47.21 -14.58
N SER A 267 27.34 47.07 -15.82
CA SER A 267 26.91 47.91 -16.96
C SER A 267 25.53 47.55 -17.48
N GLU A 268 25.10 46.28 -17.35
CA GLU A 268 23.79 45.82 -17.80
C GLU A 268 22.74 45.98 -16.70
N SER A 269 21.71 46.80 -16.92
CA SER A 269 20.62 47.00 -15.95
C SER A 269 19.51 45.93 -16.04
N THR A 270 19.44 45.19 -17.14
CA THR A 270 18.41 44.18 -17.39
C THR A 270 19.02 42.89 -17.92
N PHE A 271 18.63 41.76 -17.34
CA PHE A 271 19.04 40.43 -17.74
C PHE A 271 17.90 39.68 -18.43
N THR A 272 18.20 38.96 -19.52
CA THR A 272 17.22 38.12 -20.23
C THR A 272 17.80 36.73 -20.46
N MET A 273 16.96 35.69 -20.29
CA MET A 273 17.37 34.29 -20.50
C MET A 273 16.66 33.69 -21.71
N GLN A 274 17.39 32.94 -22.53
CA GLN A 274 16.81 32.22 -23.66
C GLN A 274 15.75 31.20 -23.20
N GLY A 275 14.52 31.37 -23.70
CA GLY A 275 13.37 30.50 -23.43
C GLY A 275 12.37 31.01 -22.39
N LEU A 276 12.65 32.14 -21.72
CA LEU A 276 11.67 32.83 -20.87
C LEU A 276 11.29 34.19 -21.48
N PRO A 277 10.01 34.61 -21.40
CA PRO A 277 9.55 35.88 -21.97
C PRO A 277 9.85 37.11 -21.08
N TRP A 278 10.35 36.91 -19.86
CA TRP A 278 10.54 37.98 -18.87
C TRP A 278 12.00 38.42 -18.74
N SER A 279 12.19 39.69 -18.39
CA SER A 279 13.49 40.27 -18.05
C SER A 279 13.61 40.51 -16.54
N ILE A 280 14.82 40.38 -16.01
CA ILE A 280 15.15 40.64 -14.60
C ILE A 280 15.85 42.00 -14.50
N GLN A 281 15.37 42.89 -13.65
CA GLN A 281 16.10 44.12 -13.31
C GLN A 281 17.19 43.80 -12.29
N LEU A 282 18.45 43.97 -12.68
CA LEU A 282 19.61 43.64 -11.84
C LEU A 282 19.92 44.77 -10.84
N GLN A 283 20.72 44.43 -9.82
CA GLN A 283 21.31 45.42 -8.91
C GLN A 283 22.41 46.22 -9.61
N ASP A 284 22.59 47.47 -9.21
CA ASP A 284 23.60 48.38 -9.77
C ASP A 284 25.01 48.13 -9.17
N THR A 285 25.11 47.30 -8.14
CA THR A 285 26.38 46.96 -7.46
C THR A 285 26.68 45.47 -7.51
N ILE A 286 27.96 45.12 -7.66
CA ILE A 286 28.41 43.71 -7.72
C ILE A 286 28.15 42.98 -6.39
N GLU A 287 28.29 43.67 -5.27
CA GLU A 287 27.96 43.18 -3.93
C GLU A 287 26.46 42.87 -3.82
N GLY A 288 25.62 43.76 -4.35
CA GLY A 288 24.17 43.57 -4.42
C GLY A 288 23.78 42.38 -5.29
N ARG A 289 24.38 42.24 -6.48
CA ARG A 289 24.15 41.08 -7.37
C ARG A 289 24.58 39.78 -6.69
N THR A 290 25.75 39.78 -6.05
CA THR A 290 26.28 38.62 -5.33
C THR A 290 25.36 38.21 -4.18
N ALA A 291 24.82 39.17 -3.43
CA ALA A 291 23.86 38.91 -2.36
C ALA A 291 22.55 38.29 -2.88
N VAL A 292 21.98 38.82 -3.97
CA VAL A 292 20.76 38.27 -4.58
C VAL A 292 20.98 36.84 -5.08
N VAL A 293 22.12 36.58 -5.74
CA VAL A 293 22.46 35.23 -6.21
C VAL A 293 22.66 34.26 -5.05
N LYS A 294 23.24 34.70 -3.94
CA LYS A 294 23.38 33.89 -2.73
C LYS A 294 22.01 33.57 -2.11
N ASP A 295 21.14 34.56 -1.97
CA ASP A 295 19.76 34.37 -1.49
C ASP A 295 19.01 33.35 -2.38
N PHE A 296 19.14 33.47 -3.70
CA PHE A 296 18.50 32.58 -4.65
C PHE A 296 19.07 31.16 -4.60
N SER A 297 20.39 31.00 -4.46
CA SER A 297 21.04 29.70 -4.25
C SER A 297 20.47 28.98 -3.03
N GLN A 298 20.31 29.69 -1.91
CA GLN A 298 19.73 29.12 -0.69
C GLN A 298 18.27 28.71 -0.89
N ARG A 299 17.48 29.49 -1.64
CA ARG A 299 16.09 29.15 -1.95
C ARG A 299 15.99 27.93 -2.85
N CYS A 300 16.84 27.82 -3.88
CA CYS A 300 16.93 26.63 -4.73
C CYS A 300 17.29 25.38 -3.91
N GLU A 301 18.23 25.50 -2.96
CA GLU A 301 18.61 24.40 -2.07
C GLU A 301 17.42 23.93 -1.20
N GLN A 302 16.65 24.85 -0.63
CA GLN A 302 15.44 24.52 0.14
C GLN A 302 14.39 23.80 -0.71
N ILE A 303 14.14 24.30 -1.93
CA ILE A 303 13.20 23.67 -2.87
C ILE A 303 13.65 22.25 -3.20
N LEU A 304 14.95 22.04 -3.45
CA LEU A 304 15.51 20.72 -3.73
C LEU A 304 15.43 19.77 -2.54
N GLN A 305 15.68 20.25 -1.32
CA GLN A 305 15.56 19.46 -0.09
C GLN A 305 14.11 18.99 0.15
N GLU A 306 13.13 19.89 0.00
CA GLU A 306 11.72 19.51 0.12
C GLU A 306 11.28 18.59 -1.02
N ALA A 307 11.70 18.85 -2.26
CA ALA A 307 11.41 17.95 -3.39
C ALA A 307 11.97 16.53 -3.17
N MET A 308 13.18 16.41 -2.63
CA MET A 308 13.82 15.13 -2.32
C MET A 308 13.13 14.38 -1.17
N LYS A 309 12.54 15.11 -0.22
CA LYS A 309 11.78 14.53 0.89
C LYS A 309 10.44 13.93 0.44
N TRP A 310 9.76 14.60 -0.48
CA TRP A 310 8.44 14.18 -0.97
C TRP A 310 8.50 13.18 -2.13
N ALA A 311 9.39 13.39 -3.11
CA ALA A 311 9.49 12.58 -4.32
C ALA A 311 10.96 12.37 -4.72
N PRO A 312 11.71 11.53 -3.98
CA PRO A 312 13.15 11.38 -4.18
C PRO A 312 13.51 10.81 -5.56
N ALA A 313 12.85 9.76 -6.03
CA ALA A 313 13.23 9.10 -7.29
C ALA A 313 12.91 9.98 -8.51
N ILE A 314 11.77 10.67 -8.49
CA ILE A 314 11.37 11.60 -9.56
C ILE A 314 12.32 12.80 -9.59
N THR A 315 12.56 13.44 -8.45
CA THR A 315 13.46 14.60 -8.33
C THR A 315 14.86 14.23 -8.80
N HIS A 316 15.40 13.11 -8.32
CA HIS A 316 16.68 12.56 -8.75
C HIS A 316 16.72 12.33 -10.27
N SER A 317 15.66 11.77 -10.85
CA SER A 317 15.61 11.52 -12.29
C SER A 317 15.61 12.81 -13.12
N HIS A 318 14.89 13.86 -12.67
CA HIS A 318 14.91 15.17 -13.31
C HIS A 318 16.26 15.88 -13.19
N LEU A 319 16.94 15.77 -12.04
CA LEU A 319 18.29 16.31 -11.85
C LEU A 319 19.32 15.62 -12.75
N LEU A 320 19.19 14.30 -12.92
CA LEU A 320 20.01 13.55 -13.88
C LEU A 320 19.79 14.02 -15.32
N GLU A 321 18.53 14.26 -15.70
CA GLU A 321 18.19 14.75 -17.05
C GLU A 321 18.70 16.19 -17.29
N TYR A 322 18.65 17.02 -16.25
CA TYR A 322 19.27 18.34 -16.27
C TYR A 322 20.79 18.23 -16.50
N ALA A 323 21.47 17.36 -15.74
CA ALA A 323 22.90 17.15 -15.86
C ALA A 323 23.31 16.62 -17.25
N SER A 324 22.53 15.72 -17.87
CA SER A 324 22.82 15.23 -19.21
C SER A 324 22.57 16.24 -20.32
N SER A 325 21.58 17.12 -20.15
CA SER A 325 21.20 18.11 -21.16
C SER A 325 22.04 19.39 -21.09
N TYR A 326 22.46 19.80 -19.90
CA TYR A 326 23.07 21.11 -19.66
C TYR A 326 24.45 21.05 -18.98
N GLY A 327 24.93 19.87 -18.58
CA GLY A 327 26.18 19.72 -17.81
C GLY A 327 27.43 20.18 -18.55
N GLY A 328 27.99 21.32 -18.13
CA GLY A 328 29.30 21.86 -18.51
C GLY A 328 30.38 21.62 -17.45
N SER A 329 31.65 21.83 -17.81
CA SER A 329 32.82 21.55 -16.97
C SER A 329 32.99 22.47 -15.75
N SER A 330 32.22 23.56 -15.64
CA SER A 330 32.26 24.52 -14.52
C SER A 330 30.88 24.83 -13.91
N ASP A 331 29.98 23.84 -13.87
CA ASP A 331 28.60 24.07 -13.41
C ASP A 331 28.45 24.04 -11.89
N THR A 332 28.35 25.23 -11.29
CA THR A 332 27.93 25.39 -9.88
C THR A 332 26.52 24.85 -9.65
N SER A 333 25.63 24.96 -10.65
CA SER A 333 24.26 24.41 -10.58
C SER A 333 24.26 22.89 -10.48
N LEU A 334 25.17 22.21 -11.19
CA LEU A 334 25.38 20.77 -11.08
C LEU A 334 25.96 20.39 -9.72
N ARG A 335 26.87 21.20 -9.16
CA ARG A 335 27.38 21.00 -7.80
C ARG A 335 26.28 21.08 -6.76
N LEU A 336 25.38 22.06 -6.84
CA LEU A 336 24.23 22.16 -5.94
C LEU A 336 23.28 20.97 -6.08
N ALA A 337 23.04 20.50 -7.31
CA ALA A 337 22.26 19.28 -7.54
C ALA A 337 22.95 18.05 -6.91
N MET A 338 24.27 17.94 -7.03
CA MET A 338 25.05 16.85 -6.42
C MET A 338 25.07 16.94 -4.89
N ASP A 339 25.27 18.13 -4.31
CA ASP A 339 25.28 18.35 -2.87
C ASP A 339 23.91 18.04 -2.26
N ALA A 340 22.81 18.40 -2.94
CA ALA A 340 21.46 18.04 -2.51
C ALA A 340 21.23 16.52 -2.49
N VAL A 341 21.78 15.79 -3.47
CA VAL A 341 21.72 14.32 -3.51
C VAL A 341 22.58 13.68 -2.41
N ILE A 342 23.79 14.21 -2.17
CA ILE A 342 24.71 13.72 -1.14
C ILE A 342 24.14 13.94 0.26
N ASN A 343 23.56 15.11 0.51
CA ASN A 343 22.95 15.46 1.80
C ASN A 343 21.69 14.62 2.09
N ALA A 344 21.06 14.04 1.08
CA ALA A 344 19.92 13.14 1.24
C ALA A 344 20.29 11.69 1.65
N GLY A 345 21.59 11.37 1.79
CA GLY A 345 22.09 10.10 2.37
C GLY A 345 23.15 9.39 1.52
N SER A 346 24.07 8.68 2.18
CA SER A 346 25.27 8.09 1.55
C SER A 346 25.00 6.97 0.54
N ASP A 347 23.97 6.14 0.75
CA ASP A 347 23.62 5.02 -0.13
C ASP A 347 23.07 5.50 -1.49
N ASN A 348 22.49 6.70 -1.54
CA ASN A 348 21.91 7.28 -2.74
C ASN A 348 22.96 7.80 -3.73
N THR A 349 24.15 8.19 -3.26
CA THR A 349 25.21 8.75 -4.10
C THR A 349 25.78 7.73 -5.09
N SER A 350 26.01 6.48 -4.66
CA SER A 350 26.51 5.42 -5.54
C SER A 350 25.48 5.07 -6.63
N MET A 351 24.21 4.98 -6.25
CA MET A 351 23.08 4.77 -7.14
C MET A 351 22.93 5.91 -8.15
N TYR A 352 23.09 7.17 -7.73
CA TYR A 352 23.03 8.35 -8.58
C TYR A 352 24.12 8.34 -9.65
N LEU A 353 25.38 8.17 -9.24
CA LEU A 353 26.51 8.19 -10.16
C LEU A 353 26.46 7.00 -11.14
N SER A 354 26.08 5.82 -10.66
CA SER A 354 25.86 4.66 -11.52
C SER A 354 24.75 4.94 -12.55
N SER A 355 23.61 5.48 -12.11
CA SER A 355 22.51 5.84 -13.00
C SER A 355 22.90 6.90 -14.04
N LEU A 356 23.65 7.94 -13.63
CA LEU A 356 24.16 8.98 -14.53
C LEU A 356 25.10 8.39 -15.58
N HIS A 357 26.05 7.56 -15.13
CA HIS A 357 27.00 6.90 -16.02
C HIS A 357 26.28 6.00 -17.04
N LEU A 358 25.33 5.18 -16.59
CA LEU A 358 24.56 4.30 -17.47
C LEU A 358 23.77 5.12 -18.50
N ARG A 359 23.04 6.17 -18.08
CA ARG A 359 22.29 7.04 -19.01
C ARG A 359 23.19 7.66 -20.06
N SER A 360 24.30 8.27 -19.64
CA SER A 360 25.24 8.92 -20.55
C SER A 360 25.89 7.93 -21.53
N MET A 361 26.33 6.77 -21.03
CA MET A 361 26.97 5.73 -21.83
C MET A 361 26.01 5.17 -22.90
N TYR A 362 24.83 4.69 -22.51
CA TYR A 362 23.90 4.07 -23.46
C TYR A 362 23.25 5.09 -24.40
N LEU A 363 22.99 6.32 -23.95
CA LEU A 363 22.54 7.41 -24.82
C LEU A 363 23.61 7.74 -25.87
N GLY A 364 24.88 7.79 -25.47
CA GLY A 364 26.01 7.98 -26.38
C GLY A 364 26.16 6.84 -27.40
N GLN A 365 26.02 5.59 -26.95
CA GLN A 365 26.05 4.41 -27.83
C GLN A 365 24.93 4.45 -28.87
N VAL A 366 23.69 4.71 -28.47
CA VAL A 366 22.56 4.78 -29.41
C VAL A 366 22.72 5.94 -30.39
N LYS A 367 23.14 7.13 -29.92
CA LYS A 367 23.45 8.25 -30.81
C LYS A 367 24.54 7.88 -31.83
N GLY A 368 25.58 7.17 -31.41
CA GLY A 368 26.62 6.63 -32.29
C GLY A 368 26.10 5.61 -33.31
N MET A 369 25.23 4.68 -32.87
CA MET A 369 24.62 3.67 -33.74
C MET A 369 23.68 4.28 -34.79
N LEU A 370 22.94 5.33 -34.42
CA LEU A 370 22.09 6.10 -35.34
C LEU A 370 22.95 6.89 -36.33
N ALA A 371 24.03 7.53 -35.87
CA ALA A 371 24.95 8.28 -36.73
C ALA A 371 25.65 7.40 -37.78
N LEU A 372 26.04 6.18 -37.41
CA LEU A 372 26.65 5.21 -38.35
C LEU A 372 25.67 4.75 -39.44
N ARG A 373 24.37 4.66 -39.13
CA ARG A 373 23.34 4.16 -40.06
C ARG A 373 22.67 5.25 -40.89
N ALA A 374 22.77 6.50 -40.48
CA ALA A 374 22.35 7.64 -41.29
C ALA A 374 23.18 7.82 -42.58
N ALA A 375 24.25 7.03 -42.74
CA ALA A 375 25.08 7.00 -43.95
C ALA A 375 24.61 5.98 -45.01
N ASP A 376 23.65 5.10 -44.69
CA ASP A 376 23.08 4.11 -45.63
C ASP A 376 21.67 4.55 -46.07
N ASP A 377 21.47 4.73 -47.38
CA ASP A 377 20.38 5.52 -47.99
C ASP A 377 18.98 4.84 -48.08
N ASP A 378 18.78 3.61 -47.60
CA ASP A 378 17.62 2.78 -48.03
C ASP A 378 16.53 2.43 -46.99
N GLU A 379 16.66 2.80 -45.72
CA GLU A 379 15.54 2.73 -44.74
C GLU A 379 15.71 3.80 -43.66
N THR A 380 14.64 4.24 -42.99
CA THR A 380 14.79 5.07 -41.78
C THR A 380 15.68 4.31 -40.77
N PRO A 381 16.87 4.82 -40.42
CA PRO A 381 17.88 4.08 -39.63
C PRO A 381 17.35 3.63 -38.25
N GLU A 382 16.32 4.33 -37.77
CA GLU A 382 15.56 4.05 -36.56
C GLU A 382 14.82 2.70 -36.63
N CYS A 383 14.06 2.41 -37.71
CA CYS A 383 13.28 1.18 -37.83
C CYS A 383 14.14 -0.09 -37.85
N THR A 384 15.25 -0.07 -38.59
CA THR A 384 16.20 -1.19 -38.65
C THR A 384 16.93 -1.37 -37.32
N LEU A 385 17.11 -0.30 -36.53
CA LEU A 385 17.71 -0.38 -35.20
C LEU A 385 16.73 -0.97 -34.18
N ILE A 386 15.45 -0.59 -34.25
CA ILE A 386 14.38 -1.15 -33.42
C ILE A 386 14.32 -2.68 -33.58
N LYS A 387 14.18 -3.18 -34.81
CA LYS A 387 14.11 -4.64 -35.08
C LYS A 387 15.31 -5.41 -34.54
N ARG A 388 16.51 -4.83 -34.64
CA ARG A 388 17.74 -5.47 -34.13
C ARG A 388 17.75 -5.52 -32.61
N LEU A 389 17.46 -4.41 -31.94
CA LEU A 389 17.47 -4.37 -30.47
C LEU A 389 16.35 -5.22 -29.86
N GLU A 390 15.22 -5.36 -30.56
CA GLU A 390 14.16 -6.32 -30.20
C GLU A 390 14.66 -7.76 -30.29
N ALA A 391 15.33 -8.14 -31.38
CA ALA A 391 15.92 -9.48 -31.51
C ALA A 391 16.98 -9.74 -30.43
N ASP A 392 17.81 -8.74 -30.11
CA ASP A 392 18.81 -8.83 -29.04
C ASP A 392 18.14 -8.99 -27.66
N PHE A 393 17.01 -8.31 -27.42
CA PHE A 393 16.21 -8.46 -26.20
C PHE A 393 15.57 -9.85 -26.08
N GLU A 394 15.00 -10.37 -27.16
CA GLU A 394 14.46 -11.74 -27.22
C GLU A 394 15.53 -12.79 -26.93
N ALA A 395 16.70 -12.66 -27.54
CA ALA A 395 17.85 -13.53 -27.30
C ALA A 395 18.37 -13.42 -25.85
N ALA A 396 18.36 -12.22 -25.27
CA ALA A 396 18.75 -12.00 -23.88
C ALA A 396 17.79 -12.69 -22.89
N ILE A 397 16.48 -12.64 -23.14
CA ILE A 397 15.48 -13.35 -22.32
C ILE A 397 15.66 -14.87 -22.47
N ALA A 398 15.83 -15.37 -23.69
CA ALA A 398 16.01 -16.80 -23.95
C ALA A 398 17.29 -17.37 -23.32
N SER A 399 18.37 -16.58 -23.28
CA SER A 399 19.64 -16.98 -22.68
C SER A 399 19.66 -16.89 -21.15
N GLY A 400 18.74 -16.15 -20.53
CA GLY A 400 18.71 -15.93 -19.08
C GLY A 400 19.91 -15.14 -18.52
N CYS A 401 20.72 -14.54 -19.38
CA CYS A 401 21.93 -13.81 -18.98
C CYS A 401 21.59 -12.40 -18.48
N SER A 402 21.84 -12.14 -17.19
CA SER A 402 21.51 -10.85 -16.56
C SER A 402 22.20 -9.64 -17.22
N GLU A 403 23.44 -9.80 -17.69
CA GLU A 403 24.19 -8.70 -18.34
C GLU A 403 23.68 -8.44 -19.77
N ALA A 404 23.32 -9.50 -20.51
CA ALA A 404 22.72 -9.34 -21.84
C ALA A 404 21.37 -8.63 -21.75
N LEU A 405 20.53 -9.02 -20.77
CA LEU A 405 19.24 -8.39 -20.52
C LEU A 405 19.40 -6.93 -20.10
N LYS A 406 20.41 -6.63 -19.28
CA LYS A 406 20.78 -5.27 -18.89
C LYS A 406 21.12 -4.40 -20.10
N ASN A 407 21.99 -4.89 -20.97
CA ASN A 407 22.38 -4.16 -22.18
C ASN A 407 21.16 -3.92 -23.10
N ALA A 408 20.34 -4.95 -23.33
CA ALA A 408 19.17 -4.83 -24.20
C ALA A 408 18.15 -3.79 -23.70
N ILE A 409 17.79 -3.84 -22.40
CA ILE A 409 16.82 -2.90 -21.81
C ILE A 409 17.36 -1.47 -21.85
N MET A 410 18.63 -1.25 -21.49
CA MET A 410 19.21 0.09 -21.47
C MET A 410 19.35 0.69 -22.88
N LEU A 411 19.71 -0.12 -23.89
CA LEU A 411 19.76 0.32 -25.29
C LEU A 411 18.37 0.64 -25.84
N LEU A 412 17.36 -0.18 -25.56
CA LEU A 412 15.97 0.09 -25.94
C LEU A 412 15.43 1.37 -25.28
N THR A 413 15.77 1.58 -24.01
CA THR A 413 15.38 2.80 -23.27
C THR A 413 16.04 4.03 -23.86
N ALA A 414 17.35 3.99 -24.12
CA ALA A 414 18.11 5.07 -24.74
C ALA A 414 17.60 5.40 -26.16
N LEU A 415 17.23 4.38 -26.94
CA LEU A 415 16.60 4.55 -28.24
C LEU A 415 15.26 5.25 -28.11
N PHE A 416 14.39 4.78 -27.22
CA PHE A 416 13.08 5.40 -27.01
C PHE A 416 13.18 6.88 -26.63
N VAL A 417 14.15 7.27 -25.81
CA VAL A 417 14.39 8.69 -25.43
C VAL A 417 14.87 9.53 -26.61
N THR A 418 15.60 8.92 -27.56
CA THR A 418 16.15 9.64 -28.73
C THR A 418 15.12 9.81 -29.86
N LEU A 419 14.10 8.94 -29.92
CA LEU A 419 13.05 9.01 -30.92
C LEU A 419 12.17 10.26 -30.73
N LYS A 420 11.80 10.92 -31.83
CA LYS A 420 10.88 12.07 -31.81
C LYS A 420 9.45 11.63 -31.50
N ASP A 421 8.99 10.57 -32.15
CA ASP A 421 7.64 10.04 -31.97
C ASP A 421 7.57 8.99 -30.86
N VAL A 422 6.38 8.78 -30.32
CA VAL A 422 6.12 7.75 -29.30
C VAL A 422 5.90 6.41 -30.01
N ASN A 423 6.81 5.47 -29.82
CA ASN A 423 6.65 4.10 -30.28
C ASN A 423 6.02 3.24 -29.17
N GLU A 424 4.71 3.00 -29.26
CA GLU A 424 3.96 2.22 -28.27
C GLU A 424 4.48 0.78 -28.10
N HIS A 425 5.07 0.20 -29.16
CA HIS A 425 5.58 -1.17 -29.12
C HIS A 425 6.81 -1.29 -28.21
N ILE A 426 7.80 -0.41 -28.38
CA ILE A 426 9.00 -0.37 -27.52
C ILE A 426 8.60 -0.07 -26.07
N LEU A 427 7.66 0.85 -25.87
CA LEU A 427 7.13 1.16 -24.54
C LEU A 427 6.51 -0.09 -23.90
N SER A 428 5.69 -0.83 -24.65
CA SER A 428 5.09 -2.08 -24.19
C SER A 428 6.14 -3.13 -23.81
N ILE A 429 7.19 -3.30 -24.62
CA ILE A 429 8.30 -4.24 -24.34
C ILE A 429 9.00 -3.87 -23.02
N LEU A 430 9.34 -2.58 -22.85
CA LEU A 430 10.04 -2.08 -21.66
C LEU A 430 9.18 -2.17 -20.39
N VAL A 431 7.87 -1.95 -20.51
CA VAL A 431 6.92 -2.01 -19.37
C VAL A 431 6.56 -3.45 -19.01
N ARG A 432 6.39 -4.34 -19.99
CA ARG A 432 6.02 -5.74 -19.78
C ARG A 432 7.21 -6.66 -19.53
N CYS A 433 8.44 -6.16 -19.59
CA CYS A 433 9.65 -6.94 -19.30
C CYS A 433 9.60 -7.76 -17.99
N PRO A 434 9.09 -7.23 -16.85
CA PRO A 434 8.98 -8.00 -15.61
C PRO A 434 8.09 -9.24 -15.69
N LEU A 435 7.13 -9.29 -16.63
CA LEU A 435 6.27 -10.47 -16.84
C LEU A 435 7.03 -11.63 -17.48
N ARG A 436 8.10 -11.33 -18.22
CA ARG A 436 8.91 -12.31 -18.95
C ARG A 436 10.09 -12.79 -18.11
N SER A 437 10.75 -11.88 -17.39
CA SER A 437 11.82 -12.19 -16.43
C SER A 437 11.49 -11.59 -15.07
N PHE A 438 10.93 -12.41 -14.18
CA PHE A 438 10.47 -11.97 -12.87
C PHE A 438 11.55 -12.20 -11.80
N THR A 439 12.55 -11.31 -11.77
CA THR A 439 13.70 -11.36 -10.84
C THR A 439 13.97 -9.99 -10.20
N GLU A 440 14.67 -9.98 -9.06
CA GLU A 440 15.01 -8.76 -8.31
C GLU A 440 15.85 -7.78 -9.15
N SER A 441 16.89 -8.29 -9.83
CA SER A 441 17.77 -7.48 -10.68
C SER A 441 17.06 -6.90 -11.90
N THR A 442 16.21 -7.70 -12.56
CA THR A 442 15.43 -7.23 -13.71
C THR A 442 14.46 -6.12 -13.30
N MET A 443 13.82 -6.26 -12.14
CA MET A 443 12.88 -5.25 -11.64
C MET A 443 13.58 -3.93 -11.29
N GLN A 444 14.74 -3.97 -10.63
CA GLN A 444 15.54 -2.77 -10.33
C GLN A 444 15.91 -2.02 -11.62
N LEU A 445 16.33 -2.76 -12.65
CA LEU A 445 16.66 -2.22 -13.95
C LEU A 445 15.44 -1.63 -14.68
N CYS A 446 14.29 -2.30 -14.61
CA CYS A 446 13.04 -1.77 -15.16
C CYS A 446 12.65 -0.46 -14.48
N VAL A 447 12.70 -0.38 -13.14
CA VAL A 447 12.41 0.86 -12.40
C VAL A 447 13.38 1.99 -12.78
N LEU A 448 14.68 1.68 -12.93
CA LEU A 448 15.68 2.65 -13.38
C LEU A 448 15.35 3.18 -14.79
N SER A 449 14.98 2.29 -15.70
CA SER A 449 14.59 2.61 -17.06
C SER A 449 13.30 3.42 -17.12
N TRP A 450 12.27 3.03 -16.36
CA TRP A 450 10.99 3.74 -16.29
C TRP A 450 11.15 5.15 -15.72
N ASN A 451 11.96 5.31 -14.65
CA ASN A 451 12.27 6.63 -14.12
C ASN A 451 12.98 7.52 -15.14
N TRP A 452 13.87 6.95 -15.97
CA TRP A 452 14.51 7.68 -17.05
C TRP A 452 13.52 8.11 -18.14
N LEU A 453 12.69 7.18 -18.63
CA LEU A 453 11.65 7.44 -19.63
C LEU A 453 10.73 8.58 -19.21
N LEU A 454 10.21 8.51 -17.98
CA LEU A 454 9.24 9.48 -17.46
C LEU A 454 9.86 10.86 -17.16
N ALA A 455 11.17 10.93 -16.92
CA ALA A 455 11.87 12.20 -16.73
C ALA A 455 12.21 12.88 -18.06
N ALA A 456 12.57 12.09 -19.09
CA ALA A 456 12.91 12.61 -20.40
C ALA A 456 11.68 12.98 -21.25
N ARG A 457 10.59 12.22 -21.13
CA ARG A 457 9.36 12.37 -21.93
C ARG A 457 8.13 12.51 -21.03
N THR A 458 7.55 13.70 -20.95
CA THR A 458 6.36 13.98 -20.12
C THR A 458 5.05 13.60 -20.81
N ASP A 459 5.06 13.49 -22.14
CA ASP A 459 3.92 13.10 -22.98
C ASP A 459 3.47 11.65 -22.79
N ILE A 460 4.36 10.77 -22.32
CA ILE A 460 4.08 9.34 -22.18
C ILE A 460 3.52 8.94 -20.81
N GLN A 461 3.41 9.85 -19.84
CA GLN A 461 3.13 9.49 -18.43
C GLN A 461 1.85 8.65 -18.26
N ASN A 462 0.74 9.06 -18.88
CA ASN A 462 -0.55 8.35 -18.77
C ASN A 462 -0.55 7.04 -19.56
N ILE A 463 0.09 7.01 -20.75
CA ILE A 463 0.20 5.81 -21.58
C ILE A 463 1.04 4.74 -20.85
N PHE A 464 2.18 5.15 -20.31
CA PHE A 464 3.05 4.31 -19.50
C PHE A 464 2.30 3.77 -18.27
N LEU A 465 1.60 4.64 -17.52
CA LEU A 465 0.92 4.24 -16.30
C LEU A 465 -0.18 3.21 -16.59
N ARG A 466 -0.96 3.42 -17.66
CA ARG A 466 -1.99 2.47 -18.11
C ARG A 466 -1.38 1.10 -18.42
N GLU A 467 -0.31 1.07 -19.20
CA GLU A 467 0.37 -0.17 -19.59
C GLU A 467 1.00 -0.88 -18.38
N MET A 468 1.61 -0.13 -17.46
CA MET A 468 2.22 -0.67 -16.24
C MET A 468 1.16 -1.25 -15.31
N CYS A 469 0.03 -0.56 -15.12
CA CYS A 469 -1.09 -1.05 -14.35
C CYS A 469 -1.69 -2.32 -14.96
N CYS A 470 -1.76 -2.41 -16.29
CA CYS A 470 -2.16 -3.64 -16.97
C CYS A 470 -1.15 -4.77 -16.72
N ALA A 471 0.15 -4.50 -16.81
CA ALA A 471 1.19 -5.48 -16.55
C ALA A 471 1.16 -5.99 -15.09
N TRP A 472 0.91 -5.12 -14.12
CA TRP A 472 0.71 -5.52 -12.71
C TRP A 472 -0.56 -6.36 -12.52
N ALA A 473 -1.67 -5.99 -13.15
CA ALA A 473 -2.90 -6.79 -13.08
C ALA A 473 -2.72 -8.17 -13.73
N GLU A 474 -1.93 -8.26 -14.81
CA GLU A 474 -1.58 -9.52 -15.45
C GLU A 474 -0.64 -10.38 -14.59
N SER A 475 0.34 -9.79 -13.91
CA SER A 475 1.20 -10.54 -12.97
C SER A 475 0.39 -11.17 -11.83
N ALA A 476 -0.67 -10.48 -11.41
CA ALA A 476 -1.62 -10.96 -10.41
C ALA A 476 -2.48 -12.13 -10.93
N ARG A 477 -2.98 -12.05 -12.18
CA ARG A 477 -3.72 -13.15 -12.82
C ARG A 477 -2.85 -14.38 -13.08
N LEU A 478 -1.59 -14.18 -13.44
CA LEU A 478 -0.62 -15.26 -13.63
C LEU A 478 -0.15 -15.90 -12.31
N GLY A 479 -0.59 -15.39 -11.16
CA GLY A 479 -0.23 -15.93 -9.85
C GLY A 479 1.27 -15.82 -9.55
N ARG A 480 1.93 -14.71 -9.94
CA ARG A 480 3.37 -14.52 -9.70
C ARG A 480 3.61 -13.84 -8.35
N GLY A 481 4.69 -14.22 -7.67
CA GLY A 481 5.23 -13.53 -6.50
C GLY A 481 4.27 -13.32 -5.33
N LEU A 482 3.59 -12.17 -5.29
CA LEU A 482 2.66 -11.82 -4.19
C LEU A 482 1.32 -12.54 -4.33
N TYR A 483 1.01 -13.03 -5.54
CA TYR A 483 -0.20 -13.75 -5.88
C TYR A 483 0.06 -15.25 -6.12
N GLU A 484 1.23 -15.72 -5.67
CA GLU A 484 1.65 -17.11 -5.82
C GLU A 484 0.77 -18.07 -5.01
N ARG A 485 0.24 -19.09 -5.66
CA ARG A 485 -0.54 -20.15 -4.99
C ARG A 485 0.43 -21.18 -4.43
N LEU A 486 0.86 -20.97 -3.19
CA LEU A 486 1.72 -21.92 -2.49
C LEU A 486 0.92 -23.11 -1.94
N PRO A 487 1.47 -24.34 -2.01
CA PRO A 487 0.87 -25.50 -1.34
C PRO A 487 0.88 -25.28 0.18
N PRO A 488 -0.07 -25.91 0.92
CA PRO A 488 -0.07 -25.84 2.38
C PRO A 488 1.26 -26.35 2.95
N SER A 489 1.82 -25.64 3.93
CA SER A 489 3.08 -26.03 4.53
C SER A 489 2.94 -27.36 5.28
N PRO A 490 3.91 -28.29 5.13
CA PRO A 490 3.88 -29.54 5.86
C PRO A 490 3.94 -29.27 7.36
N SER A 491 3.07 -29.96 8.12
CA SER A 491 3.03 -29.80 9.57
C SER A 491 4.32 -30.37 10.20
N PRO A 492 4.98 -29.64 11.13
CA PRO A 492 6.15 -30.15 11.85
C PRO A 492 5.85 -31.38 12.72
N LEU A 493 4.56 -31.64 12.95
CA LEU A 493 4.06 -32.82 13.65
C LEU A 493 3.98 -34.07 12.75
N CYS A 494 4.05 -33.92 11.43
CA CYS A 494 3.85 -35.03 10.49
C CYS A 494 5.15 -35.41 9.77
N GLU A 495 6.00 -34.44 9.45
CA GLU A 495 7.20 -34.68 8.65
C GLU A 495 8.46 -34.13 9.32
N GLN A 496 9.59 -34.79 9.06
CA GLN A 496 10.91 -34.31 9.46
C GLN A 496 11.32 -33.14 8.55
N LEU A 497 11.06 -31.92 9.00
CA LEU A 497 11.47 -30.70 8.30
C LEU A 497 12.99 -30.52 8.40
N LYS A 498 13.67 -30.55 7.26
CA LYS A 498 15.12 -30.26 7.16
C LYS A 498 15.42 -28.77 7.03
N ALA A 499 14.45 -27.99 6.56
CA ALA A 499 14.55 -26.56 6.31
C ALA A 499 13.17 -25.91 6.45
N PRO A 500 13.11 -24.58 6.66
CA PRO A 500 11.84 -23.84 6.61
C PRO A 500 11.19 -23.95 5.22
N PRO A 501 9.85 -23.78 5.12
CA PRO A 501 9.16 -23.76 3.83
C PRO A 501 9.74 -22.66 2.93
N LYS A 502 9.75 -22.90 1.61
CA LYS A 502 10.31 -21.94 0.66
C LYS A 502 9.48 -20.65 0.67
N PRO A 503 10.13 -19.47 0.75
CA PRO A 503 9.43 -18.20 0.67
C PRO A 503 8.79 -17.99 -0.70
N PRO A 504 7.65 -17.27 -0.77
CA PRO A 504 7.10 -16.80 -2.04
C PRO A 504 8.10 -15.88 -2.74
N HIS A 505 8.07 -15.81 -4.07
CA HIS A 505 8.97 -14.92 -4.82
C HIS A 505 8.46 -13.46 -4.84
N TYR A 506 8.27 -12.85 -3.67
CA TYR A 506 7.59 -11.54 -3.54
C TYR A 506 8.50 -10.32 -3.79
N LYS A 507 9.82 -10.48 -3.75
CA LYS A 507 10.78 -9.37 -3.81
C LYS A 507 10.65 -8.45 -5.04
N PRO A 508 10.43 -8.95 -6.26
CA PRO A 508 10.24 -8.07 -7.41
C PRO A 508 9.00 -7.17 -7.24
N HIS A 509 7.90 -7.70 -6.69
CA HIS A 509 6.73 -6.89 -6.36
C HIS A 509 7.00 -5.86 -5.27
N ALA A 510 7.93 -6.10 -4.34
CA ALA A 510 8.33 -5.11 -3.35
C ALA A 510 8.94 -3.86 -4.01
N ILE A 511 9.86 -4.06 -4.96
CA ILE A 511 10.51 -2.97 -5.71
C ILE A 511 9.51 -2.25 -6.61
N TRP A 512 8.67 -3.01 -7.32
CA TRP A 512 7.61 -2.45 -8.16
C TRP A 512 6.61 -1.63 -7.33
N LEU A 513 6.22 -2.13 -6.17
CA LEU A 513 5.32 -1.42 -5.27
C LEU A 513 5.94 -0.14 -4.70
N ASN A 514 7.25 -0.10 -4.46
CA ASN A 514 7.93 1.14 -4.06
C ASN A 514 7.78 2.22 -5.14
N PHE A 515 7.94 1.84 -6.41
CA PHE A 515 7.71 2.73 -7.54
C PHE A 515 6.24 3.17 -7.64
N ILE A 516 5.27 2.25 -7.49
CA ILE A 516 3.83 2.58 -7.52
C ILE A 516 3.45 3.51 -6.36
N ALA A 517 3.98 3.28 -5.17
CA ALA A 517 3.67 4.08 -3.98
C ALA A 517 4.06 5.55 -4.16
N GLU A 518 5.28 5.82 -4.64
CA GLU A 518 5.71 7.19 -4.96
C GLU A 518 4.81 7.84 -6.02
N ARG A 519 4.39 7.07 -7.04
CA ARG A 519 3.46 7.57 -8.08
C ARG A 519 2.07 7.86 -7.55
N VAL A 520 1.55 7.05 -6.63
CA VAL A 520 0.27 7.33 -5.95
C VAL A 520 0.38 8.62 -5.14
N ASP A 521 1.47 8.81 -4.41
CA ASP A 521 1.68 10.03 -3.61
C ASP A 521 1.80 11.28 -4.48
N VAL A 522 2.42 11.18 -5.65
CA VAL A 522 2.52 12.27 -6.63
C VAL A 522 1.19 12.54 -7.34
N ALA A 523 0.51 11.48 -7.80
CA ALA A 523 -0.75 11.57 -8.55
C ALA A 523 -1.88 12.24 -7.76
N LYS A 524 -1.88 12.10 -6.42
CA LYS A 524 -2.80 12.83 -5.53
C LYS A 524 -2.78 14.34 -5.75
N TYR A 525 -1.62 14.88 -6.14
CA TYR A 525 -1.41 16.31 -6.29
C TYR A 525 -1.31 16.74 -7.75
N SER A 526 -0.92 15.88 -8.69
CA SER A 526 -0.76 16.21 -10.12
C SER A 526 -2.02 15.94 -10.96
N SER A 527 -2.41 14.67 -11.11
CA SER A 527 -3.38 14.26 -12.13
C SER A 527 -4.46 13.34 -11.61
N ARG A 528 -5.72 13.70 -11.92
CA ARG A 528 -6.91 12.90 -11.63
C ARG A 528 -6.98 11.66 -12.52
N GLU A 529 -6.63 11.77 -13.80
CA GLU A 529 -6.61 10.64 -14.74
C GLU A 529 -5.66 9.54 -14.26
N GLN A 530 -4.49 9.91 -13.71
CA GLN A 530 -3.53 8.96 -13.15
C GLN A 530 -4.11 8.20 -11.96
N LEU A 531 -4.85 8.89 -11.08
CA LEU A 531 -5.56 8.24 -9.97
C LEU A 531 -6.62 7.27 -10.47
N ASP A 532 -7.37 7.60 -11.53
CA ASP A 532 -8.42 6.74 -12.08
C ASP A 532 -7.83 5.44 -12.70
N ILE A 533 -6.64 5.53 -13.31
CA ILE A 533 -5.88 4.37 -13.80
C ILE A 533 -5.44 3.46 -12.64
N LEU A 534 -4.86 4.06 -11.59
CA LEU A 534 -4.41 3.35 -10.39
C LEU A 534 -5.59 2.72 -9.63
N GLU A 535 -6.71 3.42 -9.56
CA GLU A 535 -7.98 2.96 -8.98
C GLU A 535 -8.44 1.66 -9.65
N THR A 536 -8.41 1.64 -10.98
CA THR A 536 -8.76 0.46 -11.78
C THR A 536 -7.81 -0.71 -11.53
N MET A 537 -6.50 -0.44 -11.40
CA MET A 537 -5.50 -1.46 -11.07
C MET A 537 -5.77 -2.11 -9.70
N PHE A 538 -6.00 -1.30 -8.65
CA PHE A 538 -6.31 -1.82 -7.31
C PHE A 538 -7.63 -2.61 -7.29
N ALA A 539 -8.65 -2.14 -8.01
CA ALA A 539 -9.92 -2.85 -8.12
C ALA A 539 -9.78 -4.24 -8.77
N GLN A 540 -8.86 -4.40 -9.73
CA GLN A 540 -8.58 -5.67 -10.42
C GLN A 540 -7.66 -6.62 -9.63
N THR A 541 -6.84 -6.09 -8.71
CA THR A 541 -5.80 -6.86 -8.01
C THR A 541 -6.16 -7.20 -6.56
N LEU A 542 -7.10 -6.49 -5.96
CA LEU A 542 -7.60 -6.76 -4.61
C LEU A 542 -8.93 -7.54 -4.67
N SER A 543 -9.02 -8.62 -3.91
CA SER A 543 -10.25 -9.43 -3.80
C SER A 543 -11.16 -8.92 -2.69
N LEU A 544 -12.47 -9.16 -2.86
CA LEU A 544 -13.48 -8.97 -1.81
C LEU A 544 -13.70 -10.25 -0.98
N VAL A 545 -13.22 -11.39 -1.47
CA VAL A 545 -13.39 -12.70 -0.81
C VAL A 545 -12.36 -12.85 0.30
N VAL A 546 -12.83 -13.20 1.50
CA VAL A 546 -12.00 -13.48 2.68
C VAL A 546 -11.93 -14.99 2.92
N GLY A 547 -10.75 -15.59 2.81
CA GLY A 547 -10.57 -17.04 2.98
C GLY A 547 -10.70 -17.83 1.69
N THR A 548 -10.94 -19.14 1.76
CA THR A 548 -11.11 -19.99 0.56
C THR A 548 -12.47 -19.81 -0.14
N GLY A 549 -13.31 -18.93 0.39
CA GLY A 549 -14.64 -18.61 -0.14
C GLY A 549 -15.64 -19.77 0.04
N PRO A 550 -16.95 -19.52 -0.07
CA PRO A 550 -17.91 -20.61 -0.13
C PRO A 550 -17.64 -21.43 -1.39
N VAL A 551 -17.41 -22.74 -1.22
CA VAL A 551 -17.24 -23.74 -2.29
C VAL A 551 -18.46 -23.79 -3.26
N ALA A 552 -19.54 -23.08 -2.93
CA ALA A 552 -20.73 -22.92 -3.76
C ALA A 552 -20.71 -21.62 -4.58
N VAL A 553 -20.04 -21.62 -5.73
CA VAL A 553 -20.52 -20.86 -6.89
C VAL A 553 -20.64 -21.83 -8.05
N ALA A 554 -21.89 -22.09 -8.44
CA ALA A 554 -22.25 -22.93 -9.56
C ALA A 554 -21.36 -22.64 -10.78
N VAL A 555 -20.92 -23.71 -11.44
CA VAL A 555 -20.45 -23.65 -12.83
C VAL A 555 -21.59 -23.02 -13.63
N SER A 556 -21.47 -21.74 -14.00
CA SER A 556 -22.36 -21.18 -15.02
C SER A 556 -22.02 -21.89 -16.33
N PRO A 557 -22.97 -22.62 -16.96
CA PRO A 557 -22.71 -23.33 -18.22
C PRO A 557 -22.48 -22.38 -19.42
N ALA A 558 -22.53 -21.06 -19.20
CA ALA A 558 -22.32 -20.02 -20.21
C ALA A 558 -20.86 -19.53 -20.34
N LEU A 559 -19.94 -19.99 -19.48
CA LEU A 559 -18.52 -19.61 -19.51
C LEU A 559 -17.66 -20.87 -19.64
N SER A 560 -16.89 -20.96 -20.71
CA SER A 560 -15.97 -22.07 -21.01
C SER A 560 -14.73 -22.13 -20.09
N THR A 561 -14.72 -21.37 -18.99
CA THR A 561 -13.66 -21.35 -17.98
C THR A 561 -14.29 -21.19 -16.60
N PRO A 562 -13.94 -22.02 -15.61
CA PRO A 562 -14.45 -21.89 -14.26
C PRO A 562 -14.06 -20.51 -13.66
N LEU A 563 -15.00 -19.83 -12.99
CA LEU A 563 -14.78 -18.55 -12.29
C LEU A 563 -13.63 -18.57 -11.26
N TYR A 564 -13.16 -19.76 -10.88
CA TYR A 564 -12.00 -20.00 -10.01
C TYR A 564 -10.67 -19.46 -10.58
N ASP A 565 -10.54 -19.36 -11.91
CA ASP A 565 -9.31 -18.87 -12.57
C ASP A 565 -9.21 -17.34 -12.65
N GLN A 566 -10.23 -16.60 -12.23
CA GLN A 566 -10.20 -15.13 -12.22
C GLN A 566 -10.03 -14.52 -10.82
N GLN A 567 -10.06 -15.33 -9.76
CA GLN A 567 -9.85 -14.83 -8.40
C GLN A 567 -8.37 -14.70 -8.08
N VAL A 568 -7.95 -13.44 -7.95
CA VAL A 568 -6.63 -13.03 -7.49
C VAL A 568 -6.61 -13.11 -5.96
N SER A 569 -5.77 -13.98 -5.39
CA SER A 569 -5.56 -14.08 -3.94
C SER A 569 -4.14 -13.69 -3.59
N LEU A 570 -3.99 -12.85 -2.57
CA LEU A 570 -2.70 -12.46 -2.05
C LEU A 570 -2.14 -13.57 -1.14
N VAL A 571 -0.83 -13.78 -1.16
CA VAL A 571 -0.15 -14.76 -0.30
C VAL A 571 -0.37 -14.41 1.18
N ARG A 572 -0.66 -15.44 1.98
CA ARG A 572 -0.94 -15.34 3.42
C ARG A 572 0.29 -15.62 4.31
N ASN A 573 1.46 -15.90 3.72
CA ASN A 573 2.69 -16.19 4.47
C ASN A 573 3.23 -14.94 5.18
N ILE A 574 3.82 -15.15 6.36
CA ILE A 574 4.45 -14.09 7.15
C ILE A 574 5.55 -13.36 6.38
N GLU A 575 6.25 -14.02 5.47
CA GLU A 575 7.38 -13.41 4.77
C GLU A 575 6.96 -12.32 3.76
N ALA A 576 5.72 -12.36 3.27
CA ALA A 576 5.19 -11.36 2.35
C ALA A 576 4.39 -10.26 3.08
N VAL A 577 4.32 -10.31 4.43
CA VAL A 577 3.46 -9.46 5.25
C VAL A 577 3.75 -7.97 5.02
N GLY A 578 5.02 -7.57 4.99
CA GLY A 578 5.41 -6.18 4.77
C GLY A 578 4.93 -5.65 3.42
N VAL A 579 5.13 -6.42 2.35
CA VAL A 579 4.75 -6.02 0.99
C VAL A 579 3.24 -6.02 0.81
N ARG A 580 2.53 -7.01 1.37
CA ARG A 580 1.07 -7.07 1.38
C ARG A 580 0.47 -5.81 2.02
N PHE A 581 0.90 -5.48 3.23
CA PHE A 581 0.32 -4.34 3.96
C PHE A 581 0.81 -2.99 3.43
N ARG A 582 1.96 -2.93 2.76
CA ARG A 582 2.35 -1.76 1.97
C ARG A 582 1.42 -1.55 0.77
N LEU A 583 1.01 -2.62 0.08
CA LEU A 583 0.07 -2.52 -1.05
C LEU A 583 -1.28 -1.96 -0.59
N LEU A 584 -1.78 -2.49 0.53
CA LEU A 584 -3.02 -2.05 1.14
C LEU A 584 -2.94 -0.61 1.67
N SER A 585 -1.81 -0.24 2.27
CA SER A 585 -1.54 1.14 2.71
C SER A 585 -1.51 2.11 1.54
N CYS A 586 -0.89 1.72 0.42
CA CYS A 586 -0.86 2.51 -0.81
C CYS A 586 -2.28 2.77 -1.35
N ALA A 587 -3.10 1.72 -1.47
CA ALA A 587 -4.49 1.84 -1.91
C ALA A 587 -5.33 2.70 -0.96
N LEU A 588 -5.17 2.55 0.36
CA LEU A 588 -5.93 3.34 1.34
C LEU A 588 -5.50 4.80 1.35
N SER A 589 -4.20 5.07 1.24
CA SER A 589 -3.63 6.41 1.16
C SER A 589 -4.13 7.18 -0.08
N MET A 590 -4.37 6.49 -1.21
CA MET A 590 -5.02 7.05 -2.39
C MET A 590 -6.47 7.50 -2.11
N LEU A 591 -7.23 6.73 -1.32
CA LEU A 591 -8.61 7.04 -0.95
C LEU A 591 -8.74 8.20 0.06
N GLN A 592 -7.70 8.42 0.86
CA GLN A 592 -7.67 9.49 1.87
C GLN A 592 -7.36 10.88 1.30
N GLY A 593 -7.07 10.98 0.00
CA GLY A 593 -6.80 12.26 -0.68
C GLY A 593 -8.04 13.15 -0.81
N GLU A 594 -7.88 14.47 -0.70
CA GLU A 594 -8.98 15.42 -0.92
C GLU A 594 -9.57 15.33 -2.35
N ALA A 595 -8.76 14.92 -3.32
CA ALA A 595 -9.15 14.80 -4.73
C ALA A 595 -10.16 13.66 -5.01
N THR A 596 -10.23 12.64 -4.14
CA THR A 596 -11.06 11.44 -4.34
C THR A 596 -12.34 11.44 -3.50
N ALA A 597 -12.52 12.38 -2.56
CA ALA A 597 -13.42 12.29 -1.40
C ALA A 597 -14.96 12.26 -1.64
N ALA A 598 -15.47 11.91 -2.83
CA ALA A 598 -16.91 11.86 -3.09
C ALA A 598 -17.38 10.81 -4.12
N ARG A 599 -16.65 9.69 -4.29
CA ARG A 599 -17.01 8.67 -5.29
C ARG A 599 -17.56 7.37 -4.67
N PRO A 600 -18.61 6.76 -5.25
CA PRO A 600 -19.11 5.45 -4.82
C PRO A 600 -18.06 4.33 -4.95
N SER A 601 -17.15 4.43 -5.92
CA SER A 601 -16.08 3.46 -6.17
C SER A 601 -15.04 3.40 -5.04
N ASN A 602 -14.85 4.50 -4.31
CA ASN A 602 -13.99 4.51 -3.11
C ASN A 602 -14.45 3.50 -2.08
N ASN A 603 -15.76 3.35 -1.88
CA ASN A 603 -16.31 2.39 -0.93
C ASN A 603 -16.00 0.95 -1.36
N VAL A 604 -16.08 0.66 -2.66
CA VAL A 604 -15.77 -0.66 -3.20
C VAL A 604 -14.28 -1.01 -2.97
N ILE A 605 -13.38 -0.07 -3.24
CA ILE A 605 -11.95 -0.30 -3.04
C ILE A 605 -11.62 -0.39 -1.55
N ARG A 606 -12.21 0.46 -0.71
CA ARG A 606 -12.06 0.40 0.75
C ARG A 606 -12.50 -0.97 1.29
N GLN A 607 -13.63 -1.50 0.82
CA GLN A 607 -14.08 -2.85 1.18
C GLN A 607 -13.10 -3.93 0.72
N ARG A 608 -12.56 -3.85 -0.50
CA ARG A 608 -11.54 -4.79 -1.00
C ARG A 608 -10.26 -4.72 -0.19
N VAL A 609 -9.84 -3.52 0.24
CA VAL A 609 -8.67 -3.33 1.11
C VAL A 609 -8.89 -4.03 2.46
N TYR A 610 -10.04 -3.81 3.11
CA TYR A 610 -10.36 -4.46 4.39
C TYR A 610 -10.49 -5.97 4.26
N ALA A 611 -11.19 -6.47 3.23
CA ALA A 611 -11.30 -7.90 2.95
C ALA A 611 -9.92 -8.52 2.70
N SER A 612 -9.09 -7.88 1.89
CA SER A 612 -7.71 -8.32 1.64
C SER A 612 -6.83 -8.22 2.90
N ALA A 613 -7.10 -7.33 3.84
CA ALA A 613 -6.40 -7.33 5.13
C ALA A 613 -6.85 -8.49 6.02
N LEU A 614 -8.16 -8.76 6.07
CA LEU A 614 -8.77 -9.85 6.85
C LEU A 614 -8.39 -11.23 6.32
N ASP A 615 -8.19 -11.37 5.00
CA ASP A 615 -7.74 -12.62 4.36
C ASP A 615 -6.36 -13.09 4.84
N TYR A 616 -5.50 -12.21 5.36
CA TYR A 616 -4.25 -12.65 6.01
C TYR A 616 -4.52 -13.39 7.34
N PHE A 617 -5.58 -13.03 8.05
CA PHE A 617 -5.90 -13.55 9.37
C PHE A 617 -6.74 -14.83 9.36
N THR A 618 -7.04 -15.38 8.17
CA THR A 618 -7.67 -16.69 7.99
C THR A 618 -6.70 -17.85 8.19
N LEU A 619 -5.44 -17.58 8.56
CA LEU A 619 -4.49 -18.59 9.00
C LEU A 619 -4.12 -18.41 10.47
N ALA A 620 -3.75 -19.52 11.10
CA ALA A 620 -3.12 -19.51 12.42
C ALA A 620 -1.82 -18.68 12.41
N PRO A 621 -1.48 -17.97 13.52
CA PRO A 621 -0.27 -17.16 13.60
C PRO A 621 1.00 -17.95 13.27
N GLN A 622 1.71 -17.54 12.21
CA GLN A 622 2.95 -18.17 11.73
C GLN A 622 4.18 -17.57 12.42
N GLY A 623 5.23 -18.36 12.67
CA GLY A 623 6.49 -17.86 13.21
C GLY A 623 7.34 -17.19 12.12
N PRO A 624 7.97 -16.03 12.38
CA PRO A 624 8.83 -15.35 11.39
C PRO A 624 10.07 -16.17 11.02
N THR A 625 10.27 -16.41 9.72
CA THR A 625 11.47 -17.05 9.13
C THR A 625 12.47 -16.05 8.53
N GLN A 626 12.11 -14.76 8.53
CA GLN A 626 12.91 -13.68 7.96
C GLN A 626 14.13 -13.34 8.81
N ARG A 627 15.12 -12.68 8.20
CA ARG A 627 16.24 -12.06 8.94
C ARG A 627 15.74 -10.89 9.79
N HIS A 628 16.40 -10.66 10.92
CA HIS A 628 16.04 -9.62 11.89
C HIS A 628 15.87 -8.21 11.28
N THR A 629 16.75 -7.80 10.36
CA THR A 629 16.65 -6.49 9.68
C THR A 629 15.42 -6.37 8.78
N GLN A 630 15.10 -7.44 8.04
CA GLN A 630 13.92 -7.47 7.17
C GLN A 630 12.63 -7.46 8.00
N LEU A 631 12.58 -8.27 9.06
CA LEU A 631 11.41 -8.32 9.94
C LEU A 631 11.13 -6.97 10.60
N ARG A 632 12.18 -6.25 11.03
CA ARG A 632 12.04 -4.88 11.55
C ARG A 632 11.43 -3.94 10.50
N ALA A 633 11.85 -4.02 9.24
CA ALA A 633 11.28 -3.21 8.16
C ALA A 633 9.80 -3.54 7.92
N ASP A 634 9.45 -4.83 7.91
CA ASP A 634 8.07 -5.30 7.73
C ASP A 634 7.15 -4.87 8.88
N VAL A 635 7.63 -4.91 10.13
CA VAL A 635 6.91 -4.41 11.31
C VAL A 635 6.67 -2.89 11.20
N LYS A 636 7.64 -2.11 10.73
CA LYS A 636 7.44 -0.68 10.48
C LYS A 636 6.34 -0.42 9.43
N LEU A 637 6.27 -1.24 8.38
CA LEU A 637 5.19 -1.15 7.37
C LEU A 637 3.82 -1.50 7.96
N LEU A 638 3.75 -2.50 8.84
CA LEU A 638 2.54 -2.85 9.58
C LEU A 638 2.06 -1.72 10.49
N ILE A 639 2.97 -1.11 11.26
CA ILE A 639 2.68 0.04 12.12
C ILE A 639 2.16 1.21 11.29
N SER A 640 2.84 1.54 10.19
CA SER A 640 2.41 2.58 9.25
C SER A 640 1.01 2.32 8.72
N PHE A 641 0.72 1.09 8.27
CA PHE A 641 -0.61 0.74 7.78
C PHE A 641 -1.69 0.84 8.87
N TRP A 642 -1.39 0.42 10.11
CA TRP A 642 -2.32 0.58 11.23
C TRP A 642 -2.65 2.06 11.50
N GLN A 643 -1.66 2.95 11.41
CA GLN A 643 -1.87 4.39 11.57
C GLN A 643 -2.75 4.96 10.45
N VAL A 644 -2.52 4.56 9.19
CA VAL A 644 -3.35 4.96 8.04
C VAL A 644 -4.79 4.45 8.22
N LEU A 645 -4.97 3.20 8.66
CA LEU A 645 -6.27 2.60 8.96
C LEU A 645 -6.99 3.33 10.11
N TYR A 646 -6.25 3.71 11.15
CA TYR A 646 -6.79 4.46 12.28
C TYR A 646 -7.27 5.85 11.84
N ALA A 647 -6.49 6.55 11.01
CA ALA A 647 -6.85 7.84 10.44
C ALA A 647 -8.08 7.76 9.51
N ASP A 648 -8.27 6.62 8.82
CA ASP A 648 -9.38 6.41 7.88
C ASP A 648 -10.76 6.62 8.50
N GLY A 649 -10.90 6.33 9.80
CA GLY A 649 -12.14 6.57 10.53
C GLY A 649 -12.59 8.04 10.53
N LYS A 650 -11.66 9.00 10.37
CA LYS A 650 -11.99 10.43 10.23
C LYS A 650 -12.52 10.74 8.83
N TYR A 651 -11.95 10.13 7.79
CA TYR A 651 -12.35 10.33 6.40
C TYR A 651 -13.73 9.74 6.13
N ILE A 652 -14.02 8.54 6.66
CA ILE A 652 -15.35 7.94 6.59
C ILE A 652 -16.40 8.89 7.20
N LYS A 653 -16.12 9.47 8.37
CA LYS A 653 -17.03 10.46 8.99
C LYS A 653 -17.22 11.69 8.09
N LYS A 654 -16.14 12.22 7.50
CA LYS A 654 -16.18 13.39 6.60
C LYS A 654 -17.02 13.10 5.35
N GLU A 655 -16.83 11.95 4.70
CA GLU A 655 -17.63 11.50 3.54
C GLU A 655 -19.12 11.31 3.91
N MET A 656 -19.43 10.85 5.12
CA MET A 656 -20.80 10.73 5.62
C MET A 656 -21.50 12.08 5.82
N PHE A 657 -20.78 13.13 6.20
CA PHE A 657 -21.36 14.47 6.30
C PHE A 657 -21.57 15.10 4.92
N LEU A 658 -20.60 14.94 4.00
CA LEU A 658 -20.68 15.46 2.63
C LEU A 658 -21.80 14.83 1.79
N SER A 659 -22.07 13.53 1.98
CA SER A 659 -23.16 12.83 1.28
C SER A 659 -24.56 13.32 1.69
N LYS A 660 -24.75 13.71 2.96
CA LYS A 660 -26.03 14.27 3.44
C LYS A 660 -26.35 15.64 2.82
N ASP A 661 -25.35 16.47 2.58
CA ASP A 661 -25.56 17.79 1.96
C ASP A 661 -25.87 17.68 0.46
N ASN A 662 -25.30 16.69 -0.24
CA ASN A 662 -25.61 16.43 -1.65
C ASN A 662 -27.01 15.84 -1.87
N ASP A 663 -27.50 15.00 -0.96
CA ASP A 663 -28.86 14.45 -1.04
C ASP A 663 -29.94 15.55 -0.92
N ILE A 664 -29.69 16.62 -0.15
CA ILE A 664 -30.58 17.77 0.00
C ILE A 664 -30.70 18.54 -1.33
N ASN A 665 -29.59 18.69 -2.07
CA ASN A 665 -29.56 19.39 -3.36
C ASN A 665 -30.19 18.59 -4.52
N LEU A 666 -30.13 17.25 -4.48
CA LEU A 666 -30.78 16.40 -5.49
C LEU A 666 -32.31 16.40 -5.37
N THR A 667 -32.85 16.46 -4.15
CA THR A 667 -34.31 16.59 -3.94
C THR A 667 -34.90 17.92 -4.42
N ALA A 668 -34.12 19.00 -4.39
CA ALA A 668 -34.56 20.31 -4.86
C ALA A 668 -34.63 20.41 -6.40
N ASN A 669 -33.78 19.66 -7.12
CA ASN A 669 -33.77 19.65 -8.59
C ASN A 669 -34.78 18.67 -9.21
N LEU A 670 -35.20 17.63 -8.49
CA LEU A 670 -36.15 16.61 -8.99
C LEU A 670 -37.62 17.05 -8.92
N THR A 671 -37.97 18.01 -8.05
CA THR A 671 -39.33 18.57 -7.92
C THR A 671 -39.74 19.50 -9.06
N GLN A 672 -38.81 19.88 -9.94
CA GLN A 672 -39.09 20.76 -11.10
C GLN A 672 -39.42 20.02 -12.41
N LEU A 673 -39.32 18.68 -12.44
CA LEU A 673 -39.48 17.87 -13.66
C LEU A 673 -40.72 16.95 -13.67
N GLU A 674 -41.59 17.04 -12.66
CA GLU A 674 -42.78 16.20 -12.54
C GLU A 674 -43.85 16.33 -13.65
N PRO A 675 -44.10 17.48 -14.31
CA PRO A 675 -45.24 17.57 -15.22
C PRO A 675 -45.02 17.02 -16.64
N TYR A 676 -43.83 16.50 -16.98
CA TYR A 676 -43.51 16.04 -18.35
C TYR A 676 -43.56 14.51 -18.54
N VAL A 677 -43.56 13.72 -17.46
CA VAL A 677 -43.42 12.25 -17.52
C VAL A 677 -44.78 11.52 -17.56
N ASP A 678 -45.85 12.14 -17.03
CA ASP A 678 -47.17 11.50 -16.95
C ASP A 678 -47.90 11.38 -18.29
N GLN A 679 -47.52 12.15 -19.32
CA GLN A 679 -48.15 12.07 -20.65
C GLN A 679 -47.69 10.88 -21.51
N LEU A 680 -46.58 10.22 -21.17
CA LEU A 680 -45.98 9.18 -22.02
C LEU A 680 -46.31 7.74 -21.60
N VAL A 681 -46.85 7.53 -20.40
CA VAL A 681 -47.06 6.17 -19.83
C VAL A 681 -48.39 5.53 -20.24
N GLN A 682 -49.35 6.29 -20.76
CA GLN A 682 -50.71 5.79 -21.07
C GLN A 682 -50.85 5.02 -22.40
N ARG A 683 -49.78 4.78 -23.18
CA ARG A 683 -49.90 4.26 -24.56
C ARG A 683 -49.44 2.83 -24.84
N SER A 684 -48.94 2.04 -23.88
CA SER A 684 -48.42 0.70 -24.23
C SER A 684 -48.55 -0.32 -23.11
N ALA A 685 -49.77 -0.77 -22.87
CA ALA A 685 -50.07 -1.95 -22.06
C ALA A 685 -51.07 -2.85 -22.81
N THR A 686 -50.59 -3.67 -23.75
CA THR A 686 -51.33 -4.84 -24.26
C THR A 686 -50.37 -5.91 -24.76
N GLN A 687 -50.56 -7.13 -24.22
CA GLN A 687 -50.07 -8.45 -24.67
C GLN A 687 -48.66 -8.89 -24.18
N THR A 688 -48.53 -9.76 -23.17
CA THR A 688 -48.77 -11.23 -23.04
C THR A 688 -47.51 -12.07 -23.29
N TRP A 689 -47.14 -12.76 -22.20
CA TRP A 689 -46.19 -13.83 -21.92
C TRP A 689 -46.06 -14.97 -22.95
N HIS A 690 -44.85 -15.50 -23.15
CA HIS A 690 -44.49 -16.94 -23.14
C HIS A 690 -42.96 -17.17 -23.18
N ALA A 691 -42.56 -18.38 -22.78
CA ALA A 691 -41.22 -18.83 -22.39
C ALA A 691 -40.31 -19.35 -23.54
N SER A 692 -39.06 -19.65 -23.16
CA SER A 692 -38.05 -20.55 -23.77
C SER A 692 -37.02 -19.98 -24.79
N ALA A 693 -35.75 -20.09 -24.34
CA ALA A 693 -34.53 -20.56 -25.00
C ALA A 693 -33.99 -19.95 -26.34
N SER A 694 -32.70 -19.62 -26.25
CA SER A 694 -31.63 -19.57 -27.28
C SER A 694 -31.65 -18.47 -28.35
N SER A 695 -30.69 -17.53 -28.29
CA SER A 695 -29.40 -17.58 -29.03
C SER A 695 -28.77 -16.19 -29.16
N SER A 696 -27.56 -16.06 -28.62
CA SER A 696 -26.39 -15.29 -29.10
C SER A 696 -26.48 -13.83 -29.60
N THR A 697 -25.61 -13.03 -28.95
CA THR A 697 -24.59 -12.09 -29.47
C THR A 697 -24.80 -10.56 -29.45
N HIS A 698 -23.88 -9.93 -28.68
CA HIS A 698 -23.23 -8.61 -28.78
C HIS A 698 -24.07 -7.32 -28.68
N TYR A 699 -23.89 -6.55 -27.59
CA TYR A 699 -22.96 -5.41 -27.47
C TYR A 699 -23.12 -4.75 -26.09
N VAL A 700 -22.01 -4.25 -25.55
CA VAL A 700 -21.92 -3.45 -24.33
C VAL A 700 -22.51 -2.06 -24.60
N ASN A 701 -23.52 -1.65 -23.82
CA ASN A 701 -23.56 -0.30 -23.23
C ASN A 701 -24.70 -0.11 -22.19
N THR A 702 -24.29 0.49 -21.06
CA THR A 702 -25.01 1.47 -20.22
C THR A 702 -26.47 1.23 -19.79
N LEU A 703 -26.62 1.18 -18.46
CA LEU A 703 -27.71 1.79 -17.66
C LEU A 703 -29.10 1.87 -18.33
N THR A 704 -29.96 0.90 -18.03
CA THR A 704 -31.40 1.17 -17.92
C THR A 704 -31.95 0.62 -16.61
N LEU A 705 -32.40 1.58 -15.82
CA LEU A 705 -33.19 1.49 -14.62
C LEU A 705 -34.51 0.75 -14.92
N SER A 706 -34.75 -0.42 -14.33
CA SER A 706 -36.12 -0.91 -14.20
C SER A 706 -36.80 -0.18 -13.04
N LYS A 707 -37.56 0.87 -13.37
CA LYS A 707 -38.59 1.44 -12.50
C LYS A 707 -39.73 0.43 -12.39
N ASN A 708 -39.90 -0.19 -11.22
CA ASN A 708 -41.16 -0.32 -10.48
C ASN A 708 -41.05 -1.40 -9.41
N ALA A 709 -40.49 -1.04 -8.25
CA ALA A 709 -40.79 -1.66 -6.95
C ALA A 709 -40.19 -0.80 -5.83
N LEU A 710 -40.66 0.44 -5.67
CA LEU A 710 -40.37 1.27 -4.49
C LEU A 710 -41.49 2.33 -4.37
N THR A 711 -42.63 1.92 -3.83
CA THR A 711 -43.33 2.79 -2.90
C THR A 711 -43.15 2.16 -1.52
N THR A 712 -42.52 2.94 -0.64
CA THR A 712 -42.43 2.77 0.82
C THR A 712 -41.50 1.66 1.37
N SER A 713 -40.51 2.14 2.15
CA SER A 713 -39.91 1.52 3.35
C SER A 713 -38.58 0.73 3.36
N THR A 714 -37.69 0.76 2.35
CA THR A 714 -36.41 0.00 2.45
C THR A 714 -35.09 0.73 2.12
N ARG A 715 -35.12 1.99 1.66
CA ARG A 715 -33.87 2.72 1.33
C ARG A 715 -33.04 3.24 2.52
N GLY A 716 -33.61 3.27 3.73
CA GLY A 716 -32.88 3.64 4.96
C GLY A 716 -32.17 2.48 5.68
N SER A 717 -32.46 1.22 5.31
CA SER A 717 -31.96 0.04 6.05
C SER A 717 -30.71 -0.58 5.43
N VAL A 718 -30.56 -0.51 4.10
CA VAL A 718 -29.42 -1.13 3.38
C VAL A 718 -28.15 -0.30 3.51
N ALA A 719 -28.24 1.04 3.44
CA ALA A 719 -27.10 1.92 3.71
C ALA A 719 -26.67 1.93 5.19
N ARG A 720 -27.60 1.67 6.14
CA ARG A 720 -27.25 1.46 7.55
C ARG A 720 -26.56 0.12 7.78
N LYS A 721 -27.00 -0.97 7.13
CA LYS A 721 -26.33 -2.29 7.19
C LYS A 721 -24.93 -2.25 6.55
N LEU A 722 -24.81 -1.72 5.33
CA LEU A 722 -23.53 -1.56 4.61
C LEU A 722 -22.49 -0.72 5.39
N ASN A 723 -22.94 0.27 6.16
CA ASN A 723 -22.05 1.15 6.94
C ASN A 723 -21.80 0.66 8.38
N GLN A 724 -22.71 -0.10 8.98
CA GLN A 724 -22.45 -0.82 10.24
C GLN A 724 -21.44 -1.95 10.03
N GLU A 725 -21.56 -2.70 8.93
CA GLU A 725 -20.64 -3.76 8.55
C GLU A 725 -19.23 -3.22 8.27
N GLY A 726 -19.08 -2.10 7.56
CA GLY A 726 -17.77 -1.48 7.31
C GLY A 726 -17.09 -0.94 8.58
N LYS A 727 -17.85 -0.35 9.51
CA LYS A 727 -17.31 0.13 10.79
C LYS A 727 -16.95 -1.02 11.73
N GLY A 728 -17.77 -2.06 11.79
CA GLY A 728 -17.49 -3.27 12.57
C GLY A 728 -16.28 -4.04 12.02
N SER A 729 -16.19 -4.20 10.69
CA SER A 729 -15.04 -4.83 10.02
C SER A 729 -13.74 -4.10 10.35
N LEU A 730 -13.78 -2.76 10.37
CA LEU A 730 -12.65 -1.90 10.75
C LEU A 730 -12.20 -2.12 12.20
N ASP A 731 -13.15 -2.31 13.13
CA ASP A 731 -12.83 -2.51 14.55
C ASP A 731 -12.23 -3.91 14.80
N VAL A 732 -12.75 -4.95 14.14
CA VAL A 732 -12.14 -6.31 14.14
C VAL A 732 -10.73 -6.27 13.54
N GLU A 733 -10.56 -5.59 12.41
CA GLU A 733 -9.28 -5.47 11.71
C GLU A 733 -8.22 -4.74 12.55
N LYS A 734 -8.58 -3.65 13.24
CA LYS A 734 -7.69 -2.94 14.16
C LYS A 734 -7.24 -3.82 15.33
N GLN A 735 -8.17 -4.61 15.89
CA GLN A 735 -7.89 -5.45 17.06
C GLN A 735 -6.97 -6.62 16.71
N VAL A 736 -7.25 -7.35 15.61
CA VAL A 736 -6.44 -8.50 15.20
C VAL A 736 -5.03 -8.05 14.77
N LYS A 737 -4.90 -6.88 14.11
CA LYS A 737 -3.59 -6.31 13.77
C LYS A 737 -2.79 -5.83 14.97
N GLY A 738 -3.43 -5.18 15.94
CA GLY A 738 -2.75 -4.75 17.17
C GLY A 738 -2.06 -5.93 17.86
N ASN A 739 -2.76 -7.06 17.95
CA ASN A 739 -2.21 -8.30 18.50
C ASN A 739 -1.06 -8.88 17.66
N GLU A 740 -1.16 -8.86 16.32
CA GLU A 740 -0.08 -9.35 15.46
C GLU A 740 1.17 -8.46 15.56
N ILE A 741 1.02 -7.13 15.62
CA ILE A 741 2.14 -6.19 15.79
C ILE A 741 2.82 -6.43 17.14
N GLU A 742 2.05 -6.55 18.23
CA GLU A 742 2.58 -6.87 19.55
C GLU A 742 3.35 -8.20 19.55
N ARG A 743 2.79 -9.24 18.92
CA ARG A 743 3.44 -10.56 18.77
C ARG A 743 4.77 -10.47 18.01
N LEU A 744 4.81 -9.73 16.90
CA LEU A 744 6.04 -9.59 16.09
C LEU A 744 7.09 -8.70 16.78
N CYS A 745 6.67 -7.67 17.52
CA CYS A 745 7.55 -6.88 18.37
C CYS A 745 8.15 -7.73 19.50
N ALA A 746 7.35 -8.59 20.15
CA ALA A 746 7.84 -9.54 21.14
C ALA A 746 8.84 -10.55 20.54
N TRP A 747 8.67 -10.93 19.27
CA TRP A 747 9.61 -11.79 18.55
C TRP A 747 10.93 -11.07 18.21
N LEU A 748 10.88 -9.79 17.84
CA LEU A 748 12.06 -8.97 17.54
C LEU A 748 12.90 -8.70 18.80
N ASN A 749 12.23 -8.35 19.90
CA ASN A 749 12.88 -7.95 21.15
C ASN A 749 12.44 -8.86 22.31
N PRO A 750 12.83 -10.15 22.31
CA PRO A 750 12.39 -11.12 23.33
C PRO A 750 12.91 -10.80 24.73
N LEU A 751 13.98 -10.02 24.85
CA LEU A 751 14.57 -9.57 26.12
C LEU A 751 14.00 -8.24 26.63
N GLY A 752 13.17 -7.55 25.83
CA GLY A 752 12.55 -6.28 26.22
C GLY A 752 13.44 -5.03 26.09
N ASP A 753 14.60 -5.14 25.45
CA ASP A 753 15.63 -4.08 25.45
C ASP A 753 15.28 -2.83 24.60
N ALA A 754 14.29 -2.90 23.70
CA ALA A 754 13.87 -1.77 22.85
C ALA A 754 12.40 -1.84 22.42
N THR A 755 11.71 -0.70 22.40
CA THR A 755 10.41 -0.53 21.74
C THR A 755 10.60 0.15 20.39
N GLU A 756 10.04 -0.40 19.32
CA GLU A 756 10.12 0.21 17.99
C GLU A 756 9.34 1.54 17.93
N ASP A 757 9.87 2.51 17.18
CA ASP A 757 9.25 3.83 16.99
C ASP A 757 7.83 3.70 16.40
N GLY A 758 6.85 4.33 17.06
CA GLY A 758 5.44 4.32 16.63
C GLY A 758 4.59 3.17 17.18
N PHE A 759 5.14 2.30 18.04
CA PHE A 759 4.36 1.26 18.74
C PHE A 759 3.53 1.80 19.92
N ALA A 760 4.01 2.82 20.62
CA ALA A 760 3.34 3.36 21.82
C ALA A 760 1.86 3.78 21.62
N PRO A 761 1.46 4.43 20.49
CA PRO A 761 0.06 4.72 20.23
C PRO A 761 -0.83 3.47 20.10
N ILE A 762 -0.28 2.37 19.58
CA ILE A 762 -1.00 1.09 19.41
C ILE A 762 -1.22 0.47 20.78
N GLU A 763 -0.19 0.43 21.61
CA GLU A 763 -0.25 -0.08 22.98
C GLU A 763 -1.26 0.73 23.83
N GLN A 764 -1.23 2.06 23.71
CA GLN A 764 -2.18 2.94 24.39
C GLN A 764 -3.62 2.74 23.88
N TRP A 765 -3.80 2.52 22.58
CA TRP A 765 -5.10 2.21 22.00
C TRP A 765 -5.64 0.86 22.49
N MET A 766 -4.81 -0.18 22.55
CA MET A 766 -5.22 -1.49 23.09
C MET A 766 -5.63 -1.38 24.56
N LYS A 767 -4.84 -0.70 25.38
CA LYS A 767 -5.14 -0.45 26.80
C LYS A 767 -6.41 0.37 27.03
N SER A 768 -6.69 1.34 26.16
CA SER A 768 -7.89 2.20 26.28
C SER A 768 -9.16 1.57 25.71
N THR A 769 -9.04 0.71 24.69
CA THR A 769 -10.17 0.00 24.07
C THR A 769 -10.59 -1.23 24.88
N LEU A 770 -9.65 -1.85 25.58
CA LEU A 770 -9.85 -3.04 26.41
C LEU A 770 -9.39 -2.82 27.87
N PRO A 771 -9.98 -1.86 28.61
CA PRO A 771 -9.51 -1.52 29.96
C PRO A 771 -9.96 -2.52 31.04
N GLU A 772 -11.06 -3.25 30.83
CA GLU A 772 -11.64 -4.20 31.79
C GLU A 772 -11.97 -5.56 31.15
N ALA A 773 -11.65 -6.66 31.84
CA ALA A 773 -11.85 -8.04 31.35
C ALA A 773 -13.31 -8.36 30.97
N ARG A 774 -14.29 -7.75 31.65
CA ARG A 774 -15.72 -7.93 31.34
C ARG A 774 -16.15 -7.21 30.06
N MET A 775 -15.59 -6.01 29.83
CA MET A 775 -15.80 -5.24 28.61
C MET A 775 -15.12 -5.95 27.43
N GLU A 776 -13.91 -6.44 27.63
CA GLU A 776 -13.16 -7.26 26.66
C GLU A 776 -13.96 -8.50 26.23
N ALA A 777 -14.51 -9.26 27.18
CA ALA A 777 -15.32 -10.45 26.86
C ALA A 777 -16.57 -10.10 26.04
N ARG A 778 -17.24 -8.99 26.32
CA ARG A 778 -18.42 -8.54 25.58
C ARG A 778 -18.07 -8.10 24.15
N VAL A 779 -17.06 -7.25 24.00
CA VAL A 779 -16.60 -6.74 22.71
C VAL A 779 -16.10 -7.89 21.84
N LEU A 780 -15.31 -8.81 22.40
CA LEU A 780 -14.82 -9.99 21.68
C LEU A 780 -15.95 -10.93 21.23
N LYS A 781 -17.01 -11.07 22.02
CA LYS A 781 -18.19 -11.86 21.65
C LYS A 781 -19.00 -11.22 20.52
N GLU A 782 -19.10 -9.90 20.47
CA GLU A 782 -19.74 -9.19 19.36
C GLU A 782 -18.86 -9.26 18.10
N ASN A 783 -17.54 -9.07 18.26
CA ASN A 783 -16.56 -9.17 17.17
C ASN A 783 -16.47 -10.59 16.59
N SER A 784 -16.69 -11.64 17.38
CA SER A 784 -16.66 -13.02 16.88
C SER A 784 -17.87 -13.35 15.99
N LYS A 785 -19.05 -12.82 16.33
CA LYS A 785 -20.24 -12.92 15.47
C LYS A 785 -20.02 -12.21 14.15
N LEU A 786 -19.49 -10.98 14.22
CA LEU A 786 -19.19 -10.23 13.01
C LEU A 786 -18.10 -10.91 12.16
N ALA A 787 -17.06 -11.46 12.80
CA ALA A 787 -16.03 -12.21 12.08
C ALA A 787 -16.61 -13.46 11.40
N TRP A 788 -17.57 -14.15 12.04
CA TRP A 788 -18.27 -15.29 11.45
C TRP A 788 -19.10 -14.88 10.24
N ASP A 789 -19.83 -13.76 10.33
CA ASP A 789 -20.62 -13.20 9.23
C ASP A 789 -19.73 -12.78 8.03
N ILE A 790 -18.50 -12.31 8.30
CA ILE A 790 -17.53 -11.98 7.24
C ILE A 790 -16.94 -13.25 6.61
N SER A 791 -16.37 -14.14 7.43
CA SER A 791 -15.79 -15.40 6.99
C SER A 791 -15.63 -16.38 8.16
N PRO A 792 -16.22 -17.59 8.08
CA PRO A 792 -16.04 -18.63 9.10
C PRO A 792 -14.57 -19.00 9.34
N GLU A 793 -13.71 -18.94 8.32
CA GLU A 793 -12.27 -19.22 8.44
C GLU A 793 -11.57 -18.22 9.36
N LEU A 794 -11.88 -16.94 9.21
CA LEU A 794 -11.34 -15.88 10.07
C LEU A 794 -11.74 -16.15 11.52
N ALA A 795 -13.02 -16.45 11.74
CA ALA A 795 -13.59 -16.65 13.06
C ALA A 795 -12.95 -17.84 13.81
N VAL A 796 -12.70 -18.95 13.11
CA VAL A 796 -12.06 -20.17 13.65
C VAL A 796 -10.66 -19.91 14.20
N HIS A 797 -9.90 -18.99 13.59
CA HIS A 797 -8.53 -18.70 14.01
C HIS A 797 -8.42 -17.60 15.09
N LEU A 798 -9.48 -16.84 15.39
CA LEU A 798 -9.46 -15.81 16.44
C LEU A 798 -9.05 -16.33 17.84
N PRO A 799 -9.53 -17.49 18.34
CA PRO A 799 -9.14 -18.02 19.64
C PRO A 799 -7.64 -18.34 19.76
N THR A 800 -6.96 -18.62 18.65
CA THR A 800 -5.51 -18.90 18.66
C THR A 800 -4.68 -17.64 18.99
N ARG A 801 -5.26 -16.45 18.74
CA ARG A 801 -4.67 -15.12 18.94
C ARG A 801 -5.03 -14.56 20.31
N PHE A 802 -6.31 -14.67 20.70
CA PHE A 802 -6.82 -14.20 21.99
C PHE A 802 -7.02 -15.36 22.98
N ARG A 803 -5.90 -15.93 23.47
CA ARG A 803 -5.93 -17.11 24.35
C ARG A 803 -6.52 -16.84 25.74
N THR A 804 -6.62 -15.58 26.14
CA THR A 804 -7.01 -15.14 27.49
C THR A 804 -8.53 -15.08 27.70
N CYS A 805 -9.35 -15.18 26.64
CA CYS A 805 -10.80 -14.99 26.73
C CYS A 805 -11.58 -16.28 26.38
N PRO A 806 -12.09 -17.04 27.37
CA PRO A 806 -12.86 -18.26 27.11
C PRO A 806 -14.24 -17.99 26.50
N ALA A 807 -14.86 -16.84 26.78
CA ALA A 807 -16.17 -16.46 26.23
C ALA A 807 -16.17 -16.35 24.69
N LEU A 808 -15.03 -16.01 24.10
CA LEU A 808 -14.83 -16.02 22.65
C LEU A 808 -14.96 -17.44 22.09
N ARG A 809 -14.32 -18.41 22.75
CA ARG A 809 -14.33 -19.82 22.34
C ARG A 809 -15.74 -20.39 22.44
N GLU A 810 -16.46 -20.16 23.54
CA GLU A 810 -17.84 -20.63 23.73
C GLU A 810 -18.79 -20.12 22.62
N ALA A 811 -18.71 -18.83 22.30
CA ALA A 811 -19.54 -18.24 21.24
C ALA A 811 -19.26 -18.88 19.86
N LEU A 812 -17.99 -19.17 19.56
CA LEU A 812 -17.60 -19.83 18.32
C LEU A 812 -18.01 -21.31 18.27
N GLN A 813 -17.99 -22.01 19.42
CA GLN A 813 -18.49 -23.38 19.52
C GLN A 813 -20.00 -23.45 19.21
N GLU A 814 -20.79 -22.50 19.73
CA GLU A 814 -22.22 -22.40 19.43
C GLU A 814 -22.47 -22.18 17.93
N MET A 815 -21.72 -21.26 17.31
CA MET A 815 -21.85 -20.96 15.87
C MET A 815 -21.39 -22.13 14.99
N ALA A 816 -20.27 -22.78 15.32
CA ALA A 816 -19.77 -23.95 14.59
C ALA A 816 -20.74 -25.14 14.64
N ARG A 817 -21.47 -25.31 15.76
CA ARG A 817 -22.53 -26.33 15.87
C ARG A 817 -23.77 -25.99 15.06
N SER A 818 -24.12 -24.70 14.98
CA SER A 818 -25.29 -24.26 14.20
C SER A 818 -25.08 -24.39 12.67
N GLN A 819 -23.83 -24.29 12.21
CA GLN A 819 -23.47 -24.31 10.78
C GLN A 819 -22.17 -25.13 10.54
N PRO A 820 -22.21 -26.47 10.67
CA PRO A 820 -21.02 -27.32 10.52
C PRO A 820 -20.48 -27.38 9.09
N GLU A 821 -21.36 -27.27 8.08
CA GLU A 821 -20.98 -27.29 6.66
C GLU A 821 -20.06 -26.12 6.26
N ALA A 822 -20.17 -24.99 6.97
CA ALA A 822 -19.40 -23.79 6.68
C ALA A 822 -17.93 -23.89 7.11
N VAL A 823 -17.58 -24.89 7.94
CA VAL A 823 -16.24 -25.05 8.53
C VAL A 823 -15.64 -26.45 8.34
N SER A 824 -16.36 -27.37 7.70
CA SER A 824 -15.91 -28.76 7.55
C SER A 824 -14.64 -28.92 6.71
N HIS A 825 -14.30 -27.94 5.88
CA HIS A 825 -13.05 -27.91 5.10
C HIS A 825 -11.83 -27.52 5.94
N LEU A 826 -12.01 -27.00 7.16
CA LEU A 826 -10.93 -26.54 8.04
C LEU A 826 -10.64 -27.57 9.14
N PRO A 827 -9.44 -28.18 9.20
CA PRO A 827 -9.13 -29.17 10.22
C PRO A 827 -9.11 -28.59 11.65
N GLU A 828 -8.75 -27.32 11.83
CA GLU A 828 -8.69 -26.65 13.14
C GLU A 828 -10.07 -26.43 13.77
N ALA A 829 -11.10 -26.28 12.95
CA ALA A 829 -12.46 -26.07 13.41
C ALA A 829 -13.06 -27.32 14.09
N LEU A 830 -12.48 -28.51 13.87
CA LEU A 830 -12.94 -29.76 14.49
C LEU A 830 -12.92 -29.69 16.01
N ALA A 831 -11.86 -29.10 16.60
CA ALA A 831 -11.75 -28.94 18.05
C ALA A 831 -12.78 -27.94 18.63
N LEU A 832 -13.25 -26.99 17.82
CA LEU A 832 -14.33 -26.08 18.19
C LEU A 832 -15.70 -26.77 18.07
N PHE A 833 -15.92 -27.57 17.03
CA PHE A 833 -17.16 -28.32 16.86
C PHE A 833 -17.38 -29.35 17.98
N LEU A 834 -16.35 -30.15 18.30
CA LEU A 834 -16.43 -31.18 19.34
C LEU A 834 -16.64 -30.58 20.74
N GLY A 835 -16.04 -29.42 21.05
CA GLY A 835 -16.23 -28.71 22.31
C GLY A 835 -16.12 -29.60 23.56
N ASP A 836 -17.04 -29.40 24.51
CA ASP A 836 -17.14 -30.19 25.75
C ASP A 836 -18.18 -31.32 25.63
N SER A 837 -18.09 -32.33 26.52
CA SER A 837 -18.79 -33.63 26.50
C SER A 837 -20.29 -33.63 26.13
N SER A 838 -20.99 -32.51 26.29
CA SER A 838 -22.39 -32.28 25.86
C SER A 838 -22.68 -32.57 24.38
N THR A 839 -21.70 -32.43 23.49
CA THR A 839 -21.89 -32.63 22.04
C THR A 839 -22.12 -34.09 21.65
N PHE A 840 -21.68 -35.02 22.49
CA PHE A 840 -21.80 -36.46 22.26
C PHE A 840 -23.17 -37.01 22.64
N GLU A 841 -24.07 -36.17 23.19
CA GLU A 841 -25.44 -36.52 23.56
C GLU A 841 -26.46 -36.23 22.43
N HIS A 842 -26.09 -35.48 21.40
CA HIS A 842 -26.97 -35.07 20.29
C HIS A 842 -26.60 -35.72 18.95
N SER A 843 -27.59 -35.99 18.09
CA SER A 843 -27.44 -36.78 16.85
C SER A 843 -26.62 -36.13 15.71
N ASP A 844 -26.15 -34.89 15.88
CA ASP A 844 -25.48 -34.09 14.83
C ASP A 844 -23.99 -34.41 14.65
N ILE A 845 -23.43 -35.37 15.39
CA ILE A 845 -22.00 -35.74 15.32
C ILE A 845 -21.61 -36.44 14.00
N ALA A 846 -22.58 -36.84 13.18
CA ALA A 846 -22.36 -37.48 11.88
C ALA A 846 -21.56 -36.60 10.91
N HIS A 847 -21.67 -35.27 11.02
CA HIS A 847 -20.94 -34.31 10.17
C HIS A 847 -19.40 -34.40 10.32
N VAL A 848 -18.89 -35.02 11.39
CA VAL A 848 -17.45 -35.26 11.56
C VAL A 848 -16.88 -36.17 10.46
N LEU A 849 -17.68 -37.07 9.89
CA LEU A 849 -17.21 -37.96 8.81
C LEU A 849 -16.89 -37.21 7.52
N THR A 850 -17.48 -36.05 7.26
CA THR A 850 -17.20 -35.24 6.06
C THR A 850 -16.09 -34.21 6.29
N TRP A 851 -15.50 -34.16 7.48
CA TRP A 851 -14.48 -33.17 7.85
C TRP A 851 -13.15 -33.39 7.12
N ALA A 852 -12.41 -32.31 6.86
CA ALA A 852 -11.05 -32.36 6.32
C ALA A 852 -10.08 -33.07 7.28
N THR A 853 -9.02 -33.69 6.74
CA THR A 853 -8.06 -34.48 7.52
C THR A 853 -7.30 -33.63 8.54
N CYS A 854 -7.47 -33.92 9.84
CA CYS A 854 -6.74 -33.26 10.92
C CYS A 854 -5.36 -33.87 11.18
N SER A 855 -4.55 -33.24 12.04
CA SER A 855 -3.24 -33.76 12.43
C SER A 855 -3.32 -35.14 13.10
N PRO A 856 -2.27 -35.99 13.02
CA PRO A 856 -2.22 -37.29 13.69
C PRO A 856 -2.43 -37.17 15.21
N VAL A 857 -1.89 -36.10 15.82
CA VAL A 857 -2.04 -35.84 17.26
C VAL A 857 -3.51 -35.60 17.63
N MET A 858 -4.25 -34.84 16.81
CA MET A 858 -5.68 -34.63 17.02
C MET A 858 -6.46 -35.93 16.80
N ALA A 859 -6.14 -36.72 15.77
CA ALA A 859 -6.79 -38.01 15.54
C ALA A 859 -6.56 -38.98 16.70
N LEU A 860 -5.33 -39.05 17.25
CA LEU A 860 -5.00 -39.88 18.42
C LEU A 860 -5.76 -39.42 19.68
N SER A 861 -6.01 -38.11 19.83
CA SER A 861 -6.81 -37.62 20.97
C SER A 861 -8.24 -38.14 20.97
N LEU A 862 -8.82 -38.42 19.79
CA LEU A 862 -10.16 -39.00 19.64
C LEU A 862 -10.21 -40.50 19.95
N LEU A 863 -9.06 -41.19 19.91
CA LEU A 863 -8.94 -42.60 20.27
C LEU A 863 -8.70 -42.82 21.77
N THR A 864 -8.56 -41.75 22.55
CA THR A 864 -8.30 -41.82 24.00
C THR A 864 -9.35 -41.03 24.79
N PRO A 865 -9.94 -41.59 25.85
CA PRO A 865 -11.04 -40.95 26.59
C PRO A 865 -10.58 -39.81 27.52
N ARG A 866 -9.37 -39.27 27.34
CA ARG A 866 -8.79 -38.24 28.23
C ARG A 866 -9.36 -36.85 27.97
N GLN A 867 -9.62 -36.53 26.70
CA GLN A 867 -10.10 -35.21 26.28
C GLN A 867 -11.53 -35.27 25.73
N TYR A 868 -11.88 -36.36 25.05
CA TYR A 868 -13.20 -36.53 24.43
C TYR A 868 -13.78 -37.91 24.79
N PRO A 869 -15.10 -38.01 25.02
CA PRO A 869 -15.79 -39.30 25.07
C PRO A 869 -15.56 -40.13 23.81
N LEU A 870 -15.45 -41.46 23.97
CA LEU A 870 -15.32 -42.38 22.85
C LEU A 870 -16.67 -42.55 22.14
N HIS A 871 -16.70 -42.26 20.84
CA HIS A 871 -17.89 -42.38 20.02
C HIS A 871 -17.56 -43.08 18.68
N PRO A 872 -18.39 -44.01 18.17
CA PRO A 872 -18.05 -44.78 16.95
C PRO A 872 -17.72 -43.90 15.74
N VAL A 873 -18.46 -42.80 15.56
CA VAL A 873 -18.27 -41.86 14.44
C VAL A 873 -16.92 -41.13 14.51
N THR A 874 -16.51 -40.68 15.70
CA THR A 874 -15.23 -39.97 15.87
C THR A 874 -14.04 -40.92 15.74
N VAL A 875 -14.21 -42.17 16.18
CA VAL A 875 -13.21 -43.24 15.99
C VAL A 875 -13.06 -43.60 14.50
N GLN A 876 -14.15 -43.76 13.75
CA GLN A 876 -14.09 -44.00 12.29
C GLN A 876 -13.38 -42.86 11.55
N TYR A 877 -13.69 -41.61 11.91
CA TYR A 877 -12.99 -40.45 11.38
C TYR A 877 -11.49 -40.48 11.71
N ALA A 878 -11.11 -40.74 12.96
CA ALA A 878 -9.72 -40.81 13.39
C ALA A 878 -8.95 -41.92 12.66
N VAL A 879 -9.55 -43.10 12.46
CA VAL A 879 -8.97 -44.20 11.68
C VAL A 879 -8.78 -43.78 10.22
N ARG A 880 -9.78 -43.13 9.60
CA ARG A 880 -9.66 -42.61 8.24
C ARG A 880 -8.51 -41.62 8.10
N VAL A 881 -8.36 -40.71 9.08
CA VAL A 881 -7.27 -39.72 9.11
C VAL A 881 -5.93 -40.42 9.21
N LEU A 882 -5.75 -41.35 10.15
CA LEU A 882 -4.48 -42.08 10.32
C LEU A 882 -4.12 -42.92 9.09
N ARG A 883 -5.09 -43.53 8.39
CA ARG A 883 -4.87 -44.24 7.12
C ARG A 883 -4.40 -43.33 5.97
N SER A 884 -4.66 -42.03 6.04
CA SER A 884 -4.28 -41.08 4.99
C SER A 884 -2.81 -40.63 5.07
N TYR A 885 -2.13 -40.86 6.20
CA TYR A 885 -0.74 -40.44 6.41
C TYR A 885 0.26 -41.52 5.96
N PRO A 886 1.45 -41.12 5.47
CA PRO A 886 2.52 -42.06 5.12
C PRO A 886 3.08 -42.76 6.36
N ALA A 887 3.61 -43.98 6.17
CA ALA A 887 4.15 -44.81 7.25
C ALA A 887 5.26 -44.11 8.07
N ASP A 888 6.10 -43.30 7.42
CA ASP A 888 7.18 -42.55 8.06
C ASP A 888 6.67 -41.51 9.08
N ALA A 889 5.54 -40.87 8.78
CA ALA A 889 4.89 -39.92 9.68
C ALA A 889 4.28 -40.62 10.91
N LEU A 890 3.76 -41.83 10.72
CA LEU A 890 3.14 -42.63 11.79
C LEU A 890 4.17 -43.34 12.67
N LEU A 891 5.39 -43.56 12.18
CA LEU A 891 6.46 -44.25 12.91
C LEU A 891 6.73 -43.60 14.27
N MET A 892 6.71 -42.26 14.33
CA MET A 892 6.92 -41.54 15.59
C MET A 892 5.78 -41.69 16.59
N TYR A 893 4.58 -42.07 16.14
CA TYR A 893 3.36 -42.18 16.96
C TYR A 893 3.01 -43.61 17.36
N ILE A 894 3.86 -44.60 17.04
CA ILE A 894 3.67 -46.01 17.40
C ILE A 894 3.36 -46.22 18.88
N PRO A 895 4.13 -45.64 19.84
CA PRO A 895 3.85 -45.85 21.26
C PRO A 895 2.44 -45.41 21.64
N GLN A 896 1.96 -44.29 21.08
CA GLN A 896 0.63 -43.76 21.34
C GLN A 896 -0.47 -44.61 20.68
N LEU A 897 -0.23 -45.17 19.50
CA LEU A 897 -1.15 -46.09 18.82
C LEU A 897 -1.35 -47.39 19.60
N VAL A 898 -0.27 -48.00 20.10
CA VAL A 898 -0.36 -49.23 20.92
C VAL A 898 -1.12 -48.96 22.22
N GLN A 899 -0.92 -47.81 22.85
CA GLN A 899 -1.67 -47.43 24.05
C GLN A 899 -3.16 -47.18 23.77
N ALA A 900 -3.54 -46.73 22.58
CA ALA A 900 -4.95 -46.53 22.22
C ALA A 900 -5.76 -47.84 22.22
N VAL A 901 -5.12 -49.00 21.97
CA VAL A 901 -5.76 -50.33 22.03
C VAL A 901 -6.37 -50.62 23.40
N ARG A 902 -5.81 -50.07 24.48
CA ARG A 902 -6.33 -50.21 25.85
C ARG A 902 -7.78 -49.74 25.99
N HIS A 903 -8.19 -48.81 25.14
CA HIS A 903 -9.50 -48.19 25.18
C HIS A 903 -10.48 -48.81 24.16
N ASP A 904 -9.97 -49.50 23.15
CA ASP A 904 -10.75 -50.21 22.11
C ASP A 904 -11.49 -51.44 22.70
N THR A 905 -10.93 -52.08 23.73
CA THR A 905 -11.47 -53.28 24.39
C THR A 905 -12.51 -53.03 25.49
N ARG A 906 -12.63 -51.78 25.96
CA ARG A 906 -13.50 -51.40 27.09
C ARG A 906 -14.90 -50.96 26.68
N MET A 907 -15.15 -50.83 25.39
CA MET A 907 -16.44 -50.41 24.84
C MET A 907 -17.39 -51.62 24.81
N GLU A 908 -18.64 -51.46 25.28
CA GLU A 908 -19.67 -52.52 25.35
C GLU A 908 -19.96 -53.22 24.00
N LEU A 909 -19.49 -52.67 22.89
CA LEU A 909 -19.70 -53.15 21.52
C LEU A 909 -18.50 -53.87 20.85
N GLN A 910 -17.34 -54.02 21.49
CA GLN A 910 -16.17 -54.76 20.95
C GLN A 910 -15.85 -54.50 19.46
N ILE A 911 -15.78 -53.24 19.02
CA ILE A 911 -15.77 -52.91 17.57
C ILE A 911 -14.37 -53.01 16.93
N GLY A 912 -13.27 -52.94 17.71
CA GLY A 912 -11.93 -53.34 17.26
C GLY A 912 -11.29 -52.47 16.17
N TYR A 913 -11.70 -51.21 16.03
CA TYR A 913 -11.25 -50.31 14.95
C TYR A 913 -9.75 -49.98 15.01
N VAL A 914 -9.18 -49.83 16.21
CA VAL A 914 -7.75 -49.52 16.39
C VAL A 914 -6.92 -50.77 16.13
N ALA A 915 -7.39 -51.93 16.60
CA ALA A 915 -6.77 -53.22 16.28
C ALA A 915 -6.71 -53.50 14.78
N GLU A 916 -7.81 -53.24 14.04
CA GLU A 916 -7.83 -53.37 12.58
C GLU A 916 -6.91 -52.36 11.88
N LEU A 917 -6.84 -51.12 12.38
CA LEU A 917 -5.91 -50.11 11.89
C LEU A 917 -4.45 -50.55 12.03
N ILE A 918 -4.05 -51.08 13.20
CA ILE A 918 -2.68 -51.55 13.44
C ILE A 918 -2.31 -52.68 12.48
N VAL A 919 -3.21 -53.66 12.31
CA VAL A 919 -3.01 -54.77 11.38
C VAL A 919 -2.88 -54.24 9.94
N TRP A 920 -3.74 -53.31 9.54
CA TRP A 920 -3.68 -52.68 8.21
C TRP A 920 -2.36 -51.93 8.00
N LEU A 921 -1.92 -51.13 8.98
CA LEU A 921 -0.66 -50.37 8.91
C LEU A 921 0.56 -51.30 8.82
N ALA A 922 0.57 -52.38 9.60
CA ALA A 922 1.65 -53.36 9.56
C ALA A 922 1.73 -54.09 8.21
N GLY A 923 0.59 -54.30 7.53
CA GLY A 923 0.56 -54.86 6.17
C GLY A 923 1.17 -53.96 5.09
N HIS A 924 1.26 -52.64 5.30
CA HIS A 924 1.74 -51.67 4.29
C HIS A 924 3.24 -51.36 4.38
N SER A 925 3.87 -51.58 5.54
CA SER A 925 5.31 -51.33 5.73
C SER A 925 5.93 -52.33 6.71
N GLN A 926 6.95 -53.06 6.24
CA GLN A 926 7.68 -54.03 7.06
C GLN A 926 8.40 -53.37 8.24
N LEU A 927 8.99 -52.19 8.01
CA LEU A 927 9.63 -51.42 9.08
C LEU A 927 8.61 -50.99 10.15
N LEU A 928 7.44 -50.52 9.73
CA LEU A 928 6.36 -50.16 10.64
C LEU A 928 5.86 -51.38 11.43
N ALA A 929 5.72 -52.53 10.76
CA ALA A 929 5.31 -53.79 11.38
C ALA A 929 6.30 -54.24 12.48
N HIS A 930 7.60 -54.23 12.22
CA HIS A 930 8.61 -54.66 13.19
C HIS A 930 8.64 -53.74 14.41
N GLN A 931 8.55 -52.42 14.20
CA GLN A 931 8.52 -51.43 15.28
C GLN A 931 7.24 -51.53 16.11
N LEU A 932 6.10 -51.80 15.47
CA LEU A 932 4.83 -52.09 16.15
C LEU A 932 4.94 -53.36 16.99
N ILE A 933 5.49 -54.45 16.45
CA ILE A 933 5.66 -55.72 17.17
C ILE A 933 6.57 -55.52 18.39
N TRP A 934 7.74 -54.90 18.24
CA TRP A 934 8.62 -54.59 19.38
C TRP A 934 7.91 -53.76 20.45
N ASN A 935 7.18 -52.72 20.05
CA ASN A 935 6.45 -51.89 21.01
C ASN A 935 5.31 -52.67 21.71
N MET A 936 4.61 -53.55 20.99
CA MET A 936 3.56 -54.40 21.55
C MET A 936 4.14 -55.42 22.53
N GLU A 937 5.20 -56.14 22.16
CA GLU A 937 5.89 -57.10 23.04
C GLU A 937 6.40 -56.46 24.34
N THR A 938 6.94 -55.24 24.25
CA THR A 938 7.35 -54.47 25.43
C THR A 938 6.17 -54.08 26.32
N ASN A 939 5.00 -53.76 25.76
CA ASN A 939 3.83 -53.30 26.52
C ASN A 939 2.90 -54.42 27.02
N MET A 940 3.15 -55.68 26.64
CA MET A 940 2.40 -56.84 27.16
C MET A 940 2.64 -57.08 28.65
N TYR A 941 3.79 -56.66 29.19
CA TYR A 941 4.17 -56.85 30.59
C TYR A 941 4.36 -55.52 31.29
N THR A 942 3.98 -55.47 32.57
CA THR A 942 4.08 -54.28 33.42
C THR A 942 5.44 -54.15 34.09
N ASP A 943 6.14 -55.27 34.25
CA ASP A 943 7.43 -55.40 34.88
C ASP A 943 8.56 -55.70 33.88
N GLU A 944 9.79 -55.34 34.26
CA GLU A 944 11.00 -55.52 33.43
C GLU A 944 11.36 -56.99 33.23
N ASP A 945 10.98 -57.86 34.17
CA ASP A 945 11.29 -59.29 34.16
C ASP A 945 10.28 -60.14 33.37
N SER A 946 9.27 -59.52 32.73
CA SER A 946 8.20 -60.21 31.98
C SER A 946 7.37 -61.22 32.81
N LYS A 947 7.16 -60.97 34.11
CA LYS A 947 6.40 -61.88 35.01
C LYS A 947 4.96 -61.41 35.21
N ASN A 948 4.71 -60.11 35.20
CA ASN A 948 3.41 -59.48 35.46
C ASN A 948 2.76 -59.00 34.15
N LYS A 949 1.86 -59.81 33.61
CA LYS A 949 1.07 -59.48 32.41
C LYS A 949 0.18 -58.25 32.65
N ASP A 950 0.07 -57.36 31.65
CA ASP A 950 -0.89 -56.25 31.68
C ASP A 950 -2.33 -56.83 31.60
N PRO A 951 -3.19 -56.57 32.60
CA PRO A 951 -4.52 -57.21 32.69
C PRO A 951 -5.50 -56.74 31.60
N VAL A 952 -5.20 -55.65 30.89
CA VAL A 952 -6.08 -55.07 29.85
C VAL A 952 -5.48 -55.26 28.45
N LEU A 953 -4.15 -55.15 28.31
CA LEU A 953 -3.49 -55.15 27.01
C LEU A 953 -2.99 -56.52 26.57
N TYR A 954 -2.65 -57.44 27.48
CA TYR A 954 -1.92 -58.67 27.14
C TYR A 954 -2.61 -59.50 26.06
N ASP A 955 -3.88 -59.85 26.25
CA ASP A 955 -4.62 -60.71 25.33
C ASP A 955 -4.90 -60.01 23.99
N ALA A 956 -5.22 -58.71 24.04
CA ALA A 956 -5.50 -57.90 22.84
C ALA A 956 -4.26 -57.74 21.96
N LEU A 957 -3.11 -57.39 22.55
CA LEU A 957 -1.84 -57.23 21.83
C LEU A 957 -1.35 -58.57 21.27
N ASN A 958 -1.47 -59.66 22.02
CA ASN A 958 -1.08 -61.00 21.56
C ASN A 958 -1.87 -61.44 20.33
N GLU A 959 -3.18 -61.18 20.28
CA GLU A 959 -4.00 -61.48 19.11
C GLU A 959 -3.65 -60.59 17.90
N ILE A 960 -3.34 -59.30 18.11
CA ILE A 960 -2.88 -58.40 17.04
C ILE A 960 -1.53 -58.85 16.49
N ILE A 961 -0.58 -59.24 17.35
CA ILE A 961 0.74 -59.75 16.94
C ILE A 961 0.58 -61.00 16.08
N LYS A 962 -0.23 -61.98 16.51
CA LYS A 962 -0.48 -63.21 15.72
C LYS A 962 -1.08 -62.89 14.35
N LYS A 963 -2.08 -62.00 14.29
CA LYS A 963 -2.70 -61.57 13.03
C LYS A 963 -1.67 -60.89 12.11
N THR A 964 -0.82 -60.04 12.66
CA THR A 964 0.23 -59.33 11.92
C THR A 964 1.28 -60.31 11.36
N ILE A 965 1.78 -61.25 12.18
CA ILE A 965 2.75 -62.26 11.76
C ILE A 965 2.16 -63.20 10.69
N ASN A 966 0.88 -63.56 10.82
CA ASN A 966 0.20 -64.39 9.83
C ASN A 966 0.02 -63.68 8.47
N GLN A 967 0.05 -62.35 8.42
CA GLN A 967 0.03 -61.57 7.17
C GLN A 967 1.40 -61.44 6.51
N LEU A 968 2.50 -61.69 7.23
CA LEU A 968 3.84 -61.65 6.68
C LEU A 968 4.13 -62.97 5.94
N GLU A 969 4.26 -62.90 4.60
CA GLU A 969 4.59 -64.05 3.75
C GLU A 969 5.95 -63.90 3.05
N GLY A 970 6.54 -65.03 2.62
CA GLY A 970 7.73 -65.07 1.76
C GLY A 970 8.98 -64.42 2.36
N ALA A 971 9.53 -63.43 1.66
CA ALA A 971 10.76 -62.73 2.06
C ALA A 971 10.59 -61.87 3.32
N ALA A 972 9.40 -61.29 3.53
CA ALA A 972 9.10 -60.45 4.69
C ALA A 972 9.18 -61.24 6.01
N ARG A 973 8.60 -62.44 6.02
CA ARG A 973 8.64 -63.34 7.18
C ARG A 973 10.06 -63.82 7.50
N ARG A 974 10.85 -64.18 6.49
CA ARG A 974 12.26 -64.57 6.68
C ARG A 974 13.09 -63.42 7.24
N PHE A 975 12.84 -62.19 6.77
CA PHE A 975 13.52 -61.00 7.26
C PHE A 975 13.15 -60.72 8.73
N HIS A 976 11.86 -60.77 9.08
CA HIS A 976 11.38 -60.69 10.46
C HIS A 976 12.04 -61.74 11.38
N GLU A 977 11.98 -63.02 11.01
CA GLU A 977 12.55 -64.12 11.79
C GLU A 977 14.08 -63.97 11.97
N ALA A 978 14.79 -63.53 10.92
CA ALA A 978 16.24 -63.29 10.98
C ALA A 978 16.60 -62.10 11.87
N GLU A 979 15.87 -60.98 11.74
CA GLU A 979 16.12 -59.76 12.50
C GLU A 979 15.82 -59.96 13.99
N PHE A 980 14.65 -60.49 14.35
CA PHE A 980 14.29 -60.77 15.74
C PHE A 980 15.22 -61.82 16.37
N SER A 981 15.60 -62.87 15.63
CA SER A 981 16.59 -63.85 16.10
C SER A 981 17.97 -63.23 16.35
N LEU A 982 18.40 -62.29 15.51
CA LEU A 982 19.66 -61.57 15.69
C LEU A 982 19.60 -60.70 16.96
N PHE A 983 18.54 -59.91 17.13
CA PHE A 983 18.38 -59.05 18.30
C PHE A 983 18.21 -59.84 19.60
N HIS A 984 17.42 -60.91 19.63
CA HIS A 984 17.35 -61.78 20.80
C HIS A 984 18.69 -62.42 21.15
N ARG A 985 19.52 -62.80 20.16
CA ARG A 985 20.89 -63.28 20.42
C ARG A 985 21.78 -62.18 20.97
N LEU A 986 21.69 -60.95 20.45
CA LEU A 986 22.44 -59.80 20.97
C LEU A 986 22.03 -59.46 22.41
N THR A 987 20.73 -59.47 22.72
CA THR A 987 20.21 -59.26 24.08
C THR A 987 20.60 -60.41 25.02
N ALA A 988 20.59 -61.67 24.55
CA ALA A 988 21.04 -62.82 25.32
C ALA A 988 22.54 -62.79 25.64
N ILE A 989 23.37 -62.29 24.71
CA ILE A 989 24.80 -62.05 24.95
C ILE A 989 24.98 -61.02 26.08
N SER A 990 24.16 -59.95 26.12
CA SER A 990 24.14 -59.01 27.24
C SER A 990 23.80 -59.69 28.58
N GLY A 991 22.78 -60.55 28.60
CA GLY A 991 22.37 -61.31 29.79
C GLY A 991 23.43 -62.28 30.35
N THR A 992 24.30 -62.83 29.49
CA THR A 992 25.38 -63.75 29.91
C THR A 992 26.60 -63.09 30.57
N ILE A 993 26.73 -61.76 30.49
CA ILE A 993 27.89 -60.99 30.99
C ILE A 993 27.67 -60.45 32.42
N LYS A 994 26.43 -60.54 32.93
CA LYS A 994 25.94 -60.12 34.25
C LYS A 994 26.80 -60.53 35.48
N PRO A 995 27.42 -61.73 35.54
CA PRO A 995 28.04 -62.22 36.78
C PRO A 995 29.54 -61.91 37.00
N TYR A 996 30.27 -61.25 36.09
CA TYR A 996 31.73 -61.01 36.28
C TYR A 996 32.05 -59.89 37.31
N PRO A 997 33.18 -59.90 38.04
CA PRO A 997 33.56 -58.83 39.02
C PRO A 997 34.45 -57.70 38.45
N LYS A 998 34.43 -56.48 39.04
CA LYS A 998 34.99 -55.21 38.50
C LYS A 998 36.54 -55.14 38.46
N GLY A 999 37.15 -54.64 37.35
CA GLY A 999 38.59 -54.43 37.13
C GLY A 999 38.99 -54.14 35.65
N ASP A 1000 40.28 -54.05 35.31
CA ASP A 1000 40.79 -53.72 33.94
C ASP A 1000 40.43 -54.77 32.86
N ALA A 1001 40.31 -56.05 33.25
CA ALA A 1001 39.80 -57.11 32.37
C ALA A 1001 38.30 -56.93 32.05
N ARG A 1002 37.52 -56.41 33.02
CA ARG A 1002 36.13 -56.01 32.81
C ARG A 1002 36.05 -54.75 31.97
N LYS A 1003 36.98 -53.79 32.10
CA LYS A 1003 37.01 -52.53 31.34
C LYS A 1003 37.21 -52.73 29.82
N LYS A 1004 38.06 -53.69 29.42
CA LYS A 1004 38.29 -54.06 28.01
C LYS A 1004 37.13 -54.87 27.39
N ALA A 1005 36.41 -55.67 28.18
CA ALA A 1005 35.20 -56.37 27.76
C ALA A 1005 33.94 -55.48 27.81
N CYS A 1006 33.87 -54.55 28.78
CA CYS A 1006 32.79 -53.58 29.03
C CYS A 1006 32.78 -52.43 28.00
N LEU A 1007 33.93 -52.00 27.48
CA LEU A 1007 33.99 -51.08 26.34
C LEU A 1007 33.44 -51.70 25.03
N LYS A 1008 33.27 -53.03 24.98
CA LYS A 1008 32.61 -53.77 23.90
C LYS A 1008 31.19 -54.22 24.27
N ALA A 1009 30.76 -54.03 25.52
CA ALA A 1009 29.51 -54.49 26.14
C ALA A 1009 28.85 -53.37 26.98
N LEU A 1010 28.80 -52.16 26.44
CA LEU A 1010 28.33 -50.93 27.11
C LEU A 1010 26.78 -50.85 27.20
N ALA A 1011 26.10 -51.96 27.44
CA ALA A 1011 24.63 -52.03 27.48
C ALA A 1011 24.10 -52.95 28.61
N GLU A 1012 24.74 -52.92 29.78
CA GLU A 1012 24.06 -53.30 31.03
C GLU A 1012 23.42 -52.06 31.65
N VAL A 1013 22.19 -51.75 31.24
CA VAL A 1013 21.12 -51.34 32.16
C VAL A 1013 19.83 -51.96 31.62
N GLY A 1014 19.17 -52.80 32.43
CA GLY A 1014 17.75 -53.09 32.24
C GLY A 1014 16.99 -51.88 32.75
N ASP A 1015 16.95 -50.83 31.94
CA ASP A 1015 16.19 -49.61 32.23
C ASP A 1015 15.00 -49.58 31.29
N ASP A 1016 13.87 -49.13 31.82
CA ASP A 1016 12.68 -48.86 31.04
C ASP A 1016 12.90 -47.67 30.08
N VAL A 1017 13.46 -47.95 28.90
CA VAL A 1017 13.71 -46.95 27.87
C VAL A 1017 12.44 -46.34 27.26
N ARG A 1018 11.22 -46.77 27.67
CA ARG A 1018 9.97 -46.16 27.19
C ARG A 1018 9.89 -44.68 27.57
N GLN A 1019 10.43 -44.30 28.73
CA GLN A 1019 10.51 -42.89 29.15
C GLN A 1019 11.46 -42.09 28.26
N ASP A 1020 12.63 -42.65 27.95
CA ASP A 1020 13.61 -42.04 27.04
C ASP A 1020 13.06 -41.90 25.61
N MET A 1021 12.36 -42.92 25.11
CA MET A 1021 11.69 -42.88 23.80
C MET A 1021 10.69 -41.72 23.72
N LEU A 1022 9.89 -41.49 24.76
CA LEU A 1022 8.94 -40.37 24.80
C LEU A 1022 9.66 -39.01 24.83
N ALA A 1023 10.69 -38.88 25.67
CA ALA A 1023 11.48 -37.65 25.78
C ALA A 1023 12.17 -37.31 24.45
N LEU A 1024 12.77 -38.31 23.79
CA LEU A 1024 13.44 -38.16 22.51
C LEU A 1024 12.47 -37.91 21.35
N GLN A 1025 11.27 -38.50 21.39
CA GLN A 1025 10.18 -38.17 20.47
C GLN A 1025 9.78 -36.70 20.60
N LEU A 1026 9.64 -36.20 21.84
CA LEU A 1026 9.34 -34.79 22.08
C LEU A 1026 10.49 -33.88 21.62
N MET A 1027 11.75 -34.26 21.88
CA MET A 1027 12.91 -33.53 21.38
C MET A 1027 12.96 -33.51 19.85
N GLN A 1028 12.60 -34.61 19.18
CA GLN A 1028 12.51 -34.67 17.72
C GLN A 1028 11.38 -33.78 17.18
N LEU A 1029 10.23 -33.73 17.85
CA LEU A 1029 9.13 -32.81 17.52
C LEU A 1029 9.55 -31.36 17.69
N MET A 1030 10.19 -31.01 18.80
CA MET A 1030 10.73 -29.66 19.05
C MET A 1030 11.77 -29.28 17.99
N LYS A 1031 12.65 -30.21 17.61
CA LYS A 1031 13.61 -30.03 16.53
C LYS A 1031 12.92 -29.76 15.19
N ASN A 1032 11.87 -30.50 14.84
CA ASN A 1032 11.10 -30.26 13.62
C ASN A 1032 10.45 -28.88 13.63
N VAL A 1033 9.91 -28.45 14.78
CA VAL A 1033 9.33 -27.10 14.96
C VAL A 1033 10.39 -26.02 14.76
N TRP A 1034 11.54 -26.12 15.44
CA TRP A 1034 12.62 -25.15 15.30
C TRP A 1034 13.19 -25.10 13.88
N ALA A 1035 13.37 -26.26 13.24
CA ALA A 1035 13.81 -26.35 11.84
C ALA A 1035 12.78 -25.73 10.87
N GLY A 1036 11.49 -25.96 11.10
CA GLY A 1036 10.41 -25.33 10.35
C GLY A 1036 10.36 -23.80 10.51
N LEU A 1037 10.82 -23.28 11.65
CA LEU A 1037 10.96 -21.85 11.93
C LEU A 1037 12.31 -21.27 11.50
N GLY A 1038 13.25 -22.09 11.03
CA GLY A 1038 14.60 -21.67 10.67
C GLY A 1038 15.45 -21.21 11.86
N LEU A 1039 15.10 -21.60 13.09
CA LEU A 1039 15.86 -21.24 14.30
C LEU A 1039 17.17 -22.06 14.36
N PRO A 1040 18.35 -21.42 14.58
CA PRO A 1040 19.64 -22.10 14.59
C PRO A 1040 19.89 -22.83 15.93
N VAL A 1041 19.00 -23.76 16.29
CA VAL A 1041 19.11 -24.57 17.51
C VAL A 1041 19.71 -25.93 17.19
N CYS A 1042 20.82 -26.28 17.85
CA CYS A 1042 21.47 -27.57 17.67
C CYS A 1042 20.89 -28.62 18.64
N VAL A 1043 20.05 -29.53 18.12
CA VAL A 1043 19.54 -30.68 18.88
C VAL A 1043 19.79 -31.98 18.10
N PHE A 1044 20.35 -32.97 18.81
CA PHE A 1044 20.60 -34.31 18.29
C PHE A 1044 19.76 -35.34 19.07
N PRO A 1045 18.51 -35.60 18.65
CA PRO A 1045 17.72 -36.69 19.20
C PRO A 1045 18.26 -38.01 18.63
N TYR A 1046 19.10 -38.69 19.40
CA TYR A 1046 19.54 -40.04 19.05
C TYR A 1046 18.37 -41.02 19.11
N ARG A 1047 18.42 -42.12 18.36
CA ARG A 1047 17.32 -43.09 18.30
C ARG A 1047 17.37 -44.05 19.47
N VAL A 1048 16.20 -44.32 20.04
CA VAL A 1048 16.00 -45.32 21.09
C VAL A 1048 14.82 -46.19 20.70
N VAL A 1049 14.99 -47.51 20.79
CA VAL A 1049 13.96 -48.50 20.48
C VAL A 1049 13.90 -49.52 21.61
N ALA A 1050 12.73 -49.66 22.24
CA ALA A 1050 12.47 -50.75 23.16
C ALA A 1050 12.24 -52.03 22.36
N THR A 1051 13.03 -53.07 22.63
CA THR A 1051 12.99 -54.34 21.86
C THR A 1051 12.28 -55.47 22.61
N SER A 1052 12.22 -55.39 23.94
CA SER A 1052 11.47 -56.32 24.82
C SER A 1052 11.22 -55.65 26.17
N PRO A 1053 10.39 -56.20 27.07
CA PRO A 1053 10.24 -55.67 28.44
C PRO A 1053 11.60 -55.57 29.14
N GLY A 1054 11.89 -54.41 29.75
CA GLY A 1054 13.16 -54.14 30.43
C GLY A 1054 14.41 -54.09 29.54
N CYS A 1055 14.27 -54.08 28.21
CA CYS A 1055 15.40 -54.04 27.28
C CYS A 1055 15.19 -53.01 26.16
N GLY A 1056 16.28 -52.35 25.75
CA GLY A 1056 16.25 -51.41 24.65
C GLY A 1056 17.60 -51.23 23.97
N VAL A 1057 17.55 -50.67 22.77
CA VAL A 1057 18.72 -50.30 21.97
C VAL A 1057 18.78 -48.77 21.90
N ILE A 1058 19.92 -48.21 22.31
CA ILE A 1058 20.20 -46.78 22.29
C ILE A 1058 21.31 -46.51 21.26
N GLU A 1059 21.06 -45.57 20.35
CA GLU A 1059 22.05 -45.11 19.37
C GLU A 1059 23.16 -44.30 20.06
N CYS A 1060 24.40 -44.80 20.04
CA CYS A 1060 25.55 -44.04 20.51
C CYS A 1060 25.86 -42.87 19.56
N VAL A 1061 25.90 -41.65 20.10
CA VAL A 1061 26.25 -40.44 19.33
C VAL A 1061 27.73 -40.51 18.90
N PRO A 1062 28.04 -40.57 17.59
CA PRO A 1062 29.42 -40.64 17.12
C PRO A 1062 30.18 -39.35 17.45
N ASN A 1063 31.49 -39.48 17.70
CA ASN A 1063 32.38 -38.35 18.03
C ASN A 1063 31.96 -37.53 19.27
N SER A 1064 31.25 -38.14 20.21
CA SER A 1064 30.88 -37.51 21.49
C SER A 1064 31.95 -37.77 22.57
N LYS A 1065 32.11 -36.81 23.49
CA LYS A 1065 32.88 -36.96 24.73
C LYS A 1065 31.97 -36.62 25.89
N SER A 1066 32.04 -37.40 26.97
CA SER A 1066 31.31 -37.08 28.19
C SER A 1066 31.89 -35.83 28.88
N ARG A 1067 31.07 -35.13 29.67
CA ARG A 1067 31.49 -33.96 30.45
C ARG A 1067 32.69 -34.27 31.36
N ASP A 1068 32.71 -35.46 31.95
CA ASP A 1068 33.80 -35.91 32.82
C ASP A 1068 35.10 -36.16 32.02
N GLN A 1069 35.01 -36.77 30.83
CA GLN A 1069 36.18 -36.93 29.94
C GLN A 1069 36.76 -35.58 29.48
N LEU A 1070 35.92 -34.56 29.31
CA LEU A 1070 36.37 -33.19 29.01
C LEU A 1070 37.07 -32.56 30.22
N GLY A 1071 36.53 -32.71 31.44
CA GLY A 1071 37.14 -32.22 32.68
C GLY A 1071 38.52 -32.82 32.95
N ARG A 1072 38.67 -34.13 32.74
CA ARG A 1072 39.98 -34.81 32.87
C ARG A 1072 41.00 -34.40 31.82
N GLN A 1073 40.58 -33.80 30.70
CA GLN A 1073 41.47 -33.24 29.70
C GLN A 1073 41.87 -31.79 30.03
N THR A 1074 41.03 -31.04 30.75
CA THR A 1074 41.32 -29.66 31.17
C THR A 1074 42.13 -29.58 32.48
N ASP A 1075 42.05 -30.58 33.35
CA ASP A 1075 42.78 -30.61 34.64
C ASP A 1075 44.27 -31.01 34.52
N PHE A 1076 44.77 -31.25 33.30
CA PHE A 1076 46.21 -31.42 32.99
C PHE A 1076 46.76 -30.21 32.22
N GLY A 1077 46.44 -29.00 32.68
CA GLY A 1077 47.03 -27.73 32.25
C GLY A 1077 47.69 -27.01 33.42
#